data_AF-A0A1C7N1S2-F1
#
_entry.id   AF-A0A1C7N1S2-F1
#
_cell.length_a   1.000
_cell.length_b   1.000
_cell.length_c   1.000
_cell.angle_alpha   90.00
_cell.angle_beta   90.00
_cell.angle_gamma   90.00
#
_symmetry.space_group_name_H-M   'P 1'
#
loop_
_entity.id
_entity.type
_entity.pdbx_description
1 polymer ?
#
loop_
_entity_poly.entity_id
_entity_poly.type
_entity_poly.pdbx_seq_one_letter_code
_entity_poly.pdbx_strand_id
1 'polypeptide(L)'
;MPTPLKRRSSTVQNFDNLPEDSSARNQKRLKKATSFNDNFDNGDDRPDQDEEDHSDEFQEDEDEDEDEEDADNMDEEGGQPRSSSKRTLNLNEIDFNNMTINEAGTIARVEVVNFMCHKYLKIDFGPKINFVVGYNGSGKSAILTAITLALGANASSTNRGKNLSSFIKEGQSAANITIVLTNRGENAYKPDIYPDYIIVERRINKEGISPYKLKNSSNRVVSTKKEELIAILDYMNILVNNPLTVLTQDMARKFLSDSTPEDKYKLFMHGTQLTSLKNDFETIRESLEVAKAMLERKKQAMPALQLKAQEAQKRYKEIEQSQHIEQNIDVLNNELVWSQIIQKEKEAEKLNRETNQAKHTLDQIKEAYEVQKEKVNVCQQKIVQIQEEWDIFKEQPDPHEQEKNELNDKKLEIELKNREFKLDLTEINNSIKEVKSSRQKHQESLQAETAKLEASSQIKRNEIAAEIEKLREAVNHKKGKEKQFKIEHDSIQEEINLAKEGYSNFNHQMADIRGQRNRLEKQIRTLEDQRGNQLTAYGRRMPEVLAAIRAETRWEKRRPVGPLGSKLSVEKQQFSEVLETILNKSLNAFVVESFADKNLLSRILSRFDMKYVPIIVSDYDLFEYAHGEPEPEYLTVLRAIKFEDEWVKRQLINSNKIEKILLMEDRKKADNIMLNKPRNIDLCFTSGGYKVGGKAGMRTEAIDKYRGPPRLQNDLDGVIVKLRREIAEKIKEYEQVELQARETKVRLMDLEKRAKECKRSEFGLDREIKNLERIISEKEDTMKEDDPVDLNIYQEDIKACEARIKSLVQQFQSIKEQQVENHKQLPDIIKRLQMLNADTLRREEQSNEYRSKITKLNEIKTQLQGELGQLDNKLQNMKLRYEGRKSSYAECSQLVNDWIQQAQEEYPDRVDTDRSPHEIEKEIKHLEGQARNLENQRGISTEQLQRETDAIVTQWQEAQEIVNGMTKLSRSLNKMLIERINKWEMFRNYIALAAKHYFSYYLHMRGDEGTLRFNHQTKRLDIRVSTGDQYSKGSRQKDSRSLSGGEKSFSQISLLLSLWQSISSPVICLDEFDVFMDAVNRKQTMSMIMNAASDNSSQYILITPQDASNMEPGPYVTVHRMRDPERG
;
A
#
# COMPACT_ATOMS: atom_id res chain seq x y z
N MET A 1 53.80 5.65 5.37
CA MET A 1 54.71 6.19 4.35
C MET A 1 54.23 5.73 2.98
N PRO A 2 53.73 6.62 2.10
CA PRO A 2 53.22 7.98 2.36
C PRO A 2 51.67 8.02 2.19
N THR A 3 50.82 9.03 2.48
CA THR A 3 50.89 10.52 2.56
C THR A 3 51.23 11.22 1.24
N PRO A 4 51.02 12.55 1.07
CA PRO A 4 50.32 13.58 1.88
C PRO A 4 48.93 13.94 1.27
N LEU A 5 47.92 14.54 1.93
CA LEU A 5 47.78 15.68 2.87
C LEU A 5 47.56 17.08 2.25
N LYS A 6 46.38 17.65 2.60
CA LYS A 6 46.08 19.05 2.98
C LYS A 6 46.15 20.19 1.95
N ARG A 7 44.97 20.82 1.77
CA ARG A 7 44.82 22.28 1.55
C ARG A 7 45.23 23.07 2.81
N ARG A 8 45.89 24.23 2.61
CA ARG A 8 45.81 25.55 3.32
C ARG A 8 47.08 26.34 2.92
N SER A 9 47.09 27.65 2.74
CA SER A 9 46.04 28.70 2.82
C SER A 9 46.52 29.99 2.12
N SER A 10 45.62 30.97 1.93
CA SER A 10 45.93 32.43 1.70
C SER A 10 46.75 32.77 0.43
N THR A 11 46.78 33.98 -0.14
CA THR A 11 46.19 35.33 0.14
C THR A 11 46.02 36.03 -1.23
N VAL A 12 44.84 36.51 -1.64
CA VAL A 12 44.40 37.94 -1.63
C VAL A 12 45.02 38.84 -2.72
N GLN A 13 44.16 39.59 -3.47
CA GLN A 13 44.46 40.67 -4.46
C GLN A 13 45.22 40.19 -5.73
N ASN A 14 45.16 40.80 -6.94
CA ASN A 14 44.37 41.86 -7.59
C ASN A 14 44.62 41.77 -9.14
N PHE A 15 43.90 42.37 -10.12
CA PHE A 15 42.67 43.21 -10.17
C PHE A 15 42.02 43.18 -11.59
N ASP A 16 40.90 43.88 -11.75
CA ASP A 16 40.19 44.42 -12.93
C ASP A 16 40.72 44.22 -14.38
N ASN A 17 39.82 43.85 -15.31
CA ASN A 17 39.07 44.84 -16.13
C ASN A 17 37.89 44.24 -16.93
N LEU A 18 36.86 45.09 -17.18
CA LEU A 18 35.66 44.86 -18.02
C LEU A 18 35.72 45.79 -19.26
N PRO A 19 35.00 45.53 -20.37
CA PRO A 19 33.56 45.89 -20.57
C PRO A 19 32.71 44.76 -21.24
N GLU A 20 31.37 44.80 -21.41
CA GLU A 20 30.32 45.77 -21.03
C GLU A 20 28.95 45.07 -20.68
N ASP A 21 27.80 45.58 -21.17
CA ASP A 21 26.40 45.16 -20.91
C ASP A 21 25.83 44.35 -22.14
N SER A 22 24.56 43.92 -22.32
CA SER A 22 23.25 44.30 -21.76
C SER A 22 22.20 43.17 -21.92
N SER A 23 20.96 43.22 -21.43
CA SER A 23 20.17 44.33 -20.85
C SER A 23 19.04 43.83 -19.91
N ALA A 24 18.62 44.66 -18.93
CA ALA A 24 17.24 44.87 -18.38
C ALA A 24 16.27 43.67 -18.11
N ARG A 25 15.42 43.62 -17.05
CA ARG A 25 15.05 44.47 -15.89
C ARG A 25 14.36 43.54 -14.84
N ASN A 26 14.68 43.55 -13.54
CA ASN A 26 14.26 44.51 -12.50
C ASN A 26 12.72 44.49 -12.26
N GLN A 27 12.17 43.99 -11.14
CA GLN A 27 12.24 44.43 -9.71
C GLN A 27 11.80 43.23 -8.79
N LYS A 28 11.66 43.25 -7.43
CA LYS A 28 11.78 44.25 -6.33
C LYS A 28 12.08 43.55 -4.97
N ARG A 29 12.03 44.27 -3.84
CA ARG A 29 12.15 43.79 -2.44
C ARG A 29 11.44 44.78 -1.47
N LEU A 30 10.87 44.35 -0.33
CA LEU A 30 10.81 45.11 0.95
C LEU A 30 10.20 44.29 2.12
N LYS A 31 10.13 44.86 3.34
CA LYS A 31 9.87 44.19 4.64
C LYS A 31 8.84 44.95 5.52
N LYS A 32 8.44 44.31 6.65
CA LYS A 32 7.78 44.85 7.88
C LYS A 32 6.27 45.16 7.78
N ALA A 33 5.47 45.21 8.86
CA ALA A 33 5.50 44.61 10.22
C ALA A 33 4.19 45.00 10.97
N THR A 34 4.09 44.71 12.29
CA THR A 34 3.09 45.23 13.28
C THR A 34 1.62 44.79 13.11
N SER A 35 0.82 44.58 14.17
CA SER A 35 1.09 44.50 15.63
C SER A 35 -0.05 43.79 16.38
N PHE A 36 0.20 43.42 17.64
CA PHE A 36 -0.82 43.10 18.66
C PHE A 36 -1.91 44.19 18.78
N ASN A 37 -3.11 43.81 19.21
CA ASN A 37 -3.67 44.33 20.47
C ASN A 37 -4.76 43.38 21.02
N ASP A 38 -4.80 43.18 22.33
CA ASP A 38 -5.85 42.44 23.03
C ASP A 38 -7.10 43.31 23.33
N ASN A 39 -8.27 42.68 23.46
CA ASN A 39 -9.05 42.76 24.71
C ASN A 39 -10.28 41.81 24.73
N PHE A 40 -10.67 41.47 25.95
CA PHE A 40 -11.82 40.65 26.35
C PHE A 40 -13.16 41.36 26.07
N ASP A 41 -14.26 40.62 25.81
CA ASP A 41 -15.22 40.30 26.89
C ASP A 41 -16.21 39.15 26.57
N ASN A 42 -16.63 38.48 27.66
CA ASN A 42 -17.72 37.51 27.91
C ASN A 42 -18.59 36.89 26.77
N GLY A 43 -18.85 35.58 26.90
CA GLY A 43 -20.01 34.88 26.30
C GLY A 43 -19.97 33.34 26.43
N ASP A 44 -20.84 32.76 27.26
CA ASP A 44 -21.23 31.33 27.16
C ASP A 44 -22.03 31.10 25.86
N ASP A 45 -21.87 29.95 25.19
CA ASP A 45 -22.77 28.79 25.41
C ASP A 45 -22.33 27.54 24.59
N ARG A 46 -23.07 26.44 24.74
CA ARG A 46 -22.79 25.12 24.14
C ARG A 46 -23.35 24.98 22.71
N PRO A 47 -22.70 24.20 21.82
CA PRO A 47 -23.37 23.56 20.70
C PRO A 47 -23.99 22.20 21.14
N ASP A 48 -25.21 21.96 20.71
CA ASP A 48 -25.91 20.67 20.82
C ASP A 48 -26.55 20.39 19.45
N GLN A 49 -26.54 19.12 19.00
CA GLN A 49 -27.36 18.56 17.90
C GLN A 49 -27.30 19.20 16.49
N ASP A 50 -26.69 18.51 15.51
CA ASP A 50 -27.41 17.77 14.45
C ASP A 50 -26.49 17.28 13.31
N GLU A 51 -25.99 16.02 13.39
CA GLU A 51 -25.60 15.21 12.23
C GLU A 51 -26.05 13.75 12.47
N GLU A 52 -26.61 13.10 11.45
CA GLU A 52 -27.29 11.79 11.58
C GLU A 52 -26.32 10.62 11.29
N ASP A 53 -26.03 9.84 12.33
CA ASP A 53 -25.12 8.68 12.27
C ASP A 53 -25.87 7.44 11.70
N HIS A 54 -25.68 7.14 10.41
CA HIS A 54 -26.26 5.95 9.77
C HIS A 54 -25.38 4.72 10.02
N SER A 55 -25.85 3.82 10.90
CA SER A 55 -25.17 2.57 11.23
C SER A 55 -25.44 1.47 10.19
N ASP A 56 -24.43 1.07 9.42
CA ASP A 56 -24.46 -0.15 8.60
C ASP A 56 -24.44 -1.40 9.51
N GLU A 57 -25.59 -2.08 9.63
CA GLU A 57 -25.65 -3.42 10.23
C GLU A 57 -25.13 -4.47 9.25
N PHE A 58 -24.08 -5.20 9.63
CA PHE A 58 -23.66 -6.40 8.90
C PHE A 58 -24.66 -7.52 9.19
N GLN A 59 -25.51 -7.84 8.20
CA GLN A 59 -26.24 -9.09 8.18
C GLN A 59 -25.35 -10.20 7.60
N GLU A 60 -25.42 -11.38 8.22
CA GLU A 60 -24.78 -12.61 7.75
C GLU A 60 -25.78 -13.29 6.81
N ASP A 61 -25.58 -13.18 5.50
CA ASP A 61 -26.30 -13.99 4.51
C ASP A 61 -25.79 -15.44 4.62
N GLU A 62 -26.69 -16.40 4.83
CA GLU A 62 -26.35 -17.83 4.87
C GLU A 62 -26.29 -18.38 3.44
N ASP A 63 -25.15 -18.93 3.03
CA ASP A 63 -25.01 -19.64 1.74
C ASP A 63 -25.81 -20.97 1.79
N GLU A 64 -27.00 -21.01 1.16
CA GLU A 64 -27.74 -22.26 0.93
C GLU A 64 -27.19 -23.00 -0.29
N ASP A 65 -26.66 -24.21 -0.09
CA ASP A 65 -26.32 -25.15 -1.16
C ASP A 65 -27.60 -25.69 -1.82
N GLU A 66 -27.90 -25.32 -3.07
CA GLU A 66 -28.89 -26.02 -3.93
C GLU A 66 -28.18 -26.77 -5.08
N ASP A 67 -28.50 -28.06 -5.24
CA ASP A 67 -27.91 -28.94 -6.27
C ASP A 67 -28.42 -28.60 -7.70
N GLU A 68 -27.50 -28.33 -8.65
CA GLU A 68 -27.85 -28.17 -10.08
C GLU A 68 -28.12 -29.53 -10.78
N GLU A 69 -29.33 -30.09 -10.63
CA GLU A 69 -29.87 -31.11 -11.56
C GLU A 69 -31.25 -30.73 -12.14
N ASP A 70 -31.47 -31.09 -13.42
CA ASP A 70 -32.74 -31.08 -14.17
C ASP A 70 -33.57 -29.76 -14.26
N ALA A 71 -33.00 -28.75 -14.94
CA ALA A 71 -33.72 -27.56 -15.41
C ALA A 71 -34.18 -27.64 -16.90
N ASP A 72 -34.48 -28.82 -17.44
CA ASP A 72 -34.83 -29.04 -18.87
C ASP A 72 -36.33 -29.33 -19.12
N ASN A 73 -37.23 -28.55 -18.50
CA ASN A 73 -38.61 -28.32 -18.93
C ASN A 73 -39.14 -26.98 -18.38
N MET A 74 -39.61 -26.08 -19.25
CA MET A 74 -40.52 -24.99 -18.88
C MET A 74 -41.86 -25.22 -19.58
N ASP A 75 -42.92 -25.35 -18.78
CA ASP A 75 -44.25 -25.75 -19.23
C ASP A 75 -44.99 -24.69 -20.07
N GLU A 76 -45.92 -25.16 -20.90
CA GLU A 76 -46.78 -24.34 -21.75
C GLU A 76 -48.04 -23.84 -20.99
N GLU A 77 -47.89 -22.92 -20.04
CA GLU A 77 -49.04 -22.24 -19.42
C GLU A 77 -49.60 -21.09 -20.29
N GLY A 78 -50.94 -21.07 -20.42
CA GLY A 78 -51.64 -20.35 -21.47
C GLY A 78 -51.93 -18.87 -21.21
N GLY A 79 -50.98 -17.99 -21.52
CA GLY A 79 -51.23 -16.54 -21.62
C GLY A 79 -52.12 -16.16 -22.82
N GLN A 80 -53.44 -16.10 -22.64
CA GLN A 80 -54.35 -15.64 -23.70
C GLN A 80 -54.06 -14.17 -24.10
N PRO A 81 -53.80 -13.87 -25.39
CA PRO A 81 -53.60 -12.49 -25.83
C PRO A 81 -54.91 -11.70 -25.78
N ARG A 82 -54.87 -10.48 -25.23
CA ARG A 82 -56.00 -9.54 -25.29
C ARG A 82 -56.35 -9.26 -26.75
N SER A 83 -57.65 -9.18 -27.05
CA SER A 83 -58.18 -9.08 -28.41
C SER A 83 -57.86 -7.75 -29.11
N SER A 84 -56.71 -7.66 -29.78
CA SER A 84 -56.49 -6.69 -30.85
C SER A 84 -57.29 -7.12 -32.09
N SER A 85 -58.04 -6.18 -32.67
CA SER A 85 -59.05 -6.50 -33.70
C SER A 85 -58.45 -7.04 -35.00
N LYS A 86 -59.13 -7.98 -35.63
CA LYS A 86 -58.80 -8.49 -36.97
C LYS A 86 -58.81 -7.35 -38.01
N ARG A 87 -57.63 -6.87 -38.41
CA ARG A 87 -57.44 -6.05 -39.62
C ARG A 87 -57.05 -6.96 -40.77
N THR A 88 -57.95 -7.11 -41.75
CA THR A 88 -57.68 -7.82 -43.01
C THR A 88 -56.82 -6.94 -43.91
N LEU A 89 -55.92 -7.55 -44.69
CA LEU A 89 -54.94 -6.83 -45.51
C LEU A 89 -55.59 -5.96 -46.61
N ASN A 90 -55.29 -4.66 -46.60
CA ASN A 90 -55.54 -3.76 -47.72
C ASN A 90 -54.37 -2.76 -47.83
N LEU A 91 -53.72 -2.68 -49.00
CA LEU A 91 -52.57 -1.78 -49.22
C LEU A 91 -52.94 -0.29 -49.10
N ASN A 92 -54.22 0.02 -49.24
CA ASN A 92 -54.77 1.37 -49.23
C ASN A 92 -55.09 1.88 -47.80
N GLU A 93 -54.82 1.10 -46.74
CA GLU A 93 -55.06 1.48 -45.33
C GLU A 93 -53.78 1.88 -44.55
N ILE A 94 -52.62 1.96 -45.23
CA ILE A 94 -51.39 2.50 -44.62
C ILE A 94 -51.54 4.03 -44.52
N ASP A 95 -51.68 4.57 -43.30
CA ASP A 95 -51.66 6.02 -43.08
C ASP A 95 -50.22 6.55 -43.15
N PHE A 96 -49.77 6.82 -44.37
CA PHE A 96 -48.45 7.39 -44.64
C PHE A 96 -48.21 8.73 -43.94
N ASN A 97 -49.22 9.45 -43.46
CA ASN A 97 -49.04 10.80 -42.89
C ASN A 97 -48.40 10.81 -41.49
N ASN A 98 -48.42 9.68 -40.76
CA ASN A 98 -47.96 9.58 -39.37
C ASN A 98 -46.60 8.84 -39.21
N MET A 99 -45.79 8.74 -40.27
CA MET A 99 -44.50 8.05 -40.20
C MET A 99 -43.40 8.84 -39.48
N THR A 100 -42.84 8.28 -38.41
CA THR A 100 -41.60 8.77 -37.78
C THR A 100 -40.38 8.55 -38.69
N ILE A 101 -39.40 9.46 -38.65
CA ILE A 101 -38.15 9.41 -39.42
C ILE A 101 -36.97 9.65 -38.47
N ASN A 102 -35.85 8.95 -38.68
CA ASN A 102 -34.58 9.31 -38.04
C ASN A 102 -33.92 10.52 -38.72
N GLU A 103 -33.85 11.65 -38.01
CA GLU A 103 -33.25 12.90 -38.51
C GLU A 103 -31.71 12.92 -38.51
N ALA A 104 -31.08 11.95 -37.83
CA ALA A 104 -29.64 11.71 -37.84
C ALA A 104 -29.32 10.30 -38.34
N GLY A 105 -28.17 10.15 -39.00
CA GLY A 105 -27.62 8.86 -39.43
C GLY A 105 -28.26 8.23 -40.66
N THR A 106 -29.32 8.82 -41.23
CA THR A 106 -29.90 8.39 -42.51
C THR A 106 -29.06 8.87 -43.70
N ILE A 107 -29.01 8.11 -44.80
CA ILE A 107 -28.23 8.46 -45.99
C ILE A 107 -29.07 9.39 -46.86
N ALA A 108 -28.71 10.67 -46.94
CA ALA A 108 -29.33 11.64 -47.83
C ALA A 108 -28.84 11.51 -49.29
N ARG A 109 -27.58 11.10 -49.51
CA ARG A 109 -27.02 10.91 -50.87
C ARG A 109 -25.89 9.89 -50.91
N VAL A 110 -25.82 9.16 -52.03
CA VAL A 110 -24.61 8.47 -52.52
C VAL A 110 -24.21 9.05 -53.88
N GLU A 111 -22.92 9.29 -54.05
CA GLU A 111 -22.31 9.83 -55.27
C GLU A 111 -20.98 9.12 -55.52
N VAL A 112 -20.78 8.57 -56.72
CA VAL A 112 -19.57 7.81 -57.09
C VAL A 112 -19.00 8.24 -58.44
N VAL A 113 -17.68 8.24 -58.53
CA VAL A 113 -16.92 8.61 -59.73
C VAL A 113 -15.90 7.51 -60.03
N ASN A 114 -15.86 7.04 -61.28
CA ASN A 114 -14.96 5.98 -61.76
C ASN A 114 -15.00 4.69 -60.90
N PHE A 115 -16.20 4.29 -60.45
CA PHE A 115 -16.40 3.20 -59.50
C PHE A 115 -17.14 2.01 -60.15
N MET A 116 -16.51 0.83 -60.14
CA MET A 116 -16.99 -0.38 -60.81
C MET A 116 -17.38 -0.10 -62.28
N CYS A 117 -18.63 -0.31 -62.67
CA CYS A 117 -19.12 -0.01 -64.01
C CYS A 117 -19.45 1.49 -64.24
N HIS A 118 -19.58 2.30 -63.18
CA HIS A 118 -20.07 3.69 -63.27
C HIS A 118 -18.93 4.68 -63.50
N LYS A 119 -19.04 5.51 -64.55
CA LYS A 119 -18.17 6.69 -64.73
C LYS A 119 -18.55 7.81 -63.75
N TYR A 120 -19.85 8.07 -63.63
CA TYR A 120 -20.47 8.95 -62.66
C TYR A 120 -21.87 8.42 -62.35
N LEU A 121 -22.22 8.33 -61.07
CA LEU A 121 -23.58 8.00 -60.60
C LEU A 121 -23.85 8.81 -59.33
N LYS A 122 -25.04 9.42 -59.26
CA LYS A 122 -25.53 10.21 -58.12
C LYS A 122 -26.97 9.79 -57.83
N ILE A 123 -27.27 9.49 -56.57
CA ILE A 123 -28.62 9.19 -56.08
C ILE A 123 -28.82 9.99 -54.79
N ASP A 124 -29.76 10.92 -54.81
CA ASP A 124 -30.29 11.60 -53.63
C ASP A 124 -31.49 10.78 -53.13
N PHE A 125 -31.46 10.31 -51.88
CA PHE A 125 -32.48 9.41 -51.33
C PHE A 125 -33.58 10.17 -50.57
N GLY A 126 -34.79 9.60 -50.56
CA GLY A 126 -35.88 10.03 -49.70
C GLY A 126 -35.70 9.58 -48.24
N PRO A 127 -36.47 10.16 -47.30
CA PRO A 127 -36.21 10.05 -45.87
C PRO A 127 -36.47 8.64 -45.28
N LYS A 128 -37.32 7.83 -45.92
CA LYS A 128 -37.77 6.55 -45.36
C LYS A 128 -37.57 5.37 -46.32
N ILE A 129 -38.52 5.04 -47.21
CA ILE A 129 -38.41 3.89 -48.12
C ILE A 129 -37.87 4.32 -49.48
N ASN A 130 -36.83 3.63 -49.97
CA ASN A 130 -36.15 3.90 -51.22
C ASN A 130 -35.98 2.63 -52.05
N PHE A 131 -36.65 2.55 -53.20
CA PHE A 131 -36.48 1.47 -54.17
C PHE A 131 -35.44 1.84 -55.22
N VAL A 132 -34.51 0.93 -55.52
CA VAL A 132 -33.56 1.06 -56.63
C VAL A 132 -33.80 -0.06 -57.63
N VAL A 133 -34.31 0.29 -58.81
CA VAL A 133 -34.84 -0.67 -59.80
C VAL A 133 -34.11 -0.59 -61.14
N GLY A 134 -34.01 -1.72 -61.85
CA GLY A 134 -33.40 -1.79 -63.18
C GLY A 134 -32.89 -3.17 -63.57
N TYR A 135 -32.69 -3.39 -64.86
CA TYR A 135 -32.28 -4.70 -65.41
C TYR A 135 -30.94 -5.20 -64.86
N ASN A 136 -30.75 -6.51 -64.91
CA ASN A 136 -29.47 -7.14 -64.53
C ASN A 136 -28.34 -6.59 -65.41
N GLY A 137 -27.19 -6.28 -64.79
CA GLY A 137 -26.06 -5.60 -65.45
C GLY A 137 -26.04 -4.08 -65.32
N SER A 138 -27.14 -3.40 -64.98
CA SER A 138 -27.21 -1.93 -64.77
C SER A 138 -26.38 -1.39 -63.58
N GLY A 139 -25.63 -2.25 -62.88
CA GLY A 139 -24.72 -1.84 -61.81
C GLY A 139 -25.39 -1.43 -60.50
N LYS A 140 -26.64 -1.87 -60.24
CA LYS A 140 -27.41 -1.50 -59.03
C LYS A 140 -26.65 -1.77 -57.72
N SER A 141 -26.14 -2.99 -57.53
CA SER A 141 -25.42 -3.40 -56.31
C SER A 141 -24.12 -2.63 -56.06
N ALA A 142 -23.61 -1.87 -57.04
CA ALA A 142 -22.51 -0.94 -56.82
C ALA A 142 -22.88 0.17 -55.82
N ILE A 143 -24.16 0.51 -55.67
CA ILE A 143 -24.65 1.50 -54.69
C ILE A 143 -24.42 0.98 -53.27
N LEU A 144 -24.85 -0.25 -52.96
CA LEU A 144 -24.60 -0.86 -51.65
C LEU A 144 -23.12 -1.13 -51.40
N THR A 145 -22.38 -1.50 -52.44
CA THR A 145 -20.91 -1.66 -52.39
C THR A 145 -20.22 -0.31 -52.09
N ALA A 146 -20.73 0.80 -52.62
CA ALA A 146 -20.22 2.14 -52.32
C ALA A 146 -20.57 2.57 -50.88
N ILE A 147 -21.81 2.33 -50.42
CA ILE A 147 -22.26 2.61 -49.04
C ILE A 147 -21.35 1.91 -48.04
N THR A 148 -21.23 0.58 -48.14
CA THR A 148 -20.39 -0.22 -47.24
C THR A 148 -18.93 0.21 -47.24
N LEU A 149 -18.33 0.43 -48.42
CA LEU A 149 -16.93 0.83 -48.51
C LEU A 149 -16.68 2.23 -47.94
N ALA A 150 -17.45 3.27 -48.28
CA ALA A 150 -17.17 4.61 -47.76
C ALA A 150 -17.53 4.77 -46.27
N LEU A 151 -18.43 3.95 -45.72
CA LEU A 151 -18.67 3.84 -44.27
C LEU A 151 -17.74 2.83 -43.57
N GLY A 152 -16.56 2.58 -44.12
CA GLY A 152 -15.44 1.97 -43.38
C GLY A 152 -15.34 0.45 -43.41
N ALA A 153 -16.23 -0.26 -44.10
CA ALA A 153 -16.16 -1.72 -44.27
C ALA A 153 -14.93 -2.15 -45.10
N ASN A 154 -14.62 -3.44 -44.99
CA ASN A 154 -13.51 -4.07 -45.72
C ASN A 154 -13.91 -4.44 -47.15
N ALA A 155 -12.93 -4.51 -48.06
CA ALA A 155 -13.17 -4.94 -49.44
C ALA A 155 -13.81 -6.34 -49.49
N SER A 156 -13.24 -7.29 -48.75
CA SER A 156 -13.65 -8.69 -48.70
C SER A 156 -15.09 -8.92 -48.21
N SER A 157 -15.62 -8.11 -47.29
CA SER A 157 -16.99 -8.28 -46.78
C SER A 157 -18.08 -7.88 -47.79
N THR A 158 -17.72 -7.23 -48.89
CA THR A 158 -18.65 -6.95 -50.00
C THR A 158 -18.93 -8.16 -50.89
N ASN A 159 -18.13 -9.24 -50.79
CA ASN A 159 -18.05 -10.38 -51.72
C ASN A 159 -17.71 -10.05 -53.19
N ARG A 160 -17.77 -8.78 -53.63
CA ARG A 160 -17.53 -8.36 -55.03
C ARG A 160 -16.06 -8.13 -55.38
N GLY A 161 -15.14 -8.05 -54.41
CA GLY A 161 -13.71 -7.84 -54.67
C GLY A 161 -12.81 -8.04 -53.45
N LYS A 162 -11.59 -8.58 -53.64
CA LYS A 162 -10.65 -8.86 -52.54
C LYS A 162 -9.94 -7.61 -52.01
N ASN A 163 -9.55 -6.71 -52.93
CA ASN A 163 -8.74 -5.52 -52.65
C ASN A 163 -9.47 -4.27 -53.14
N LEU A 164 -9.25 -3.12 -52.48
CA LEU A 164 -9.94 -1.85 -52.83
C LEU A 164 -9.70 -1.43 -54.30
N SER A 165 -8.53 -1.71 -54.86
CA SER A 165 -8.21 -1.41 -56.25
C SER A 165 -9.12 -2.13 -57.28
N SER A 166 -9.76 -3.24 -56.91
CA SER A 166 -10.70 -3.97 -57.79
C SER A 166 -12.06 -3.28 -57.98
N PHE A 167 -12.34 -2.22 -57.22
CA PHE A 167 -13.56 -1.40 -57.36
C PHE A 167 -13.33 -0.13 -58.20
N ILE A 168 -12.11 0.11 -58.70
CA ILE A 168 -11.82 1.20 -59.64
C ILE A 168 -12.29 0.77 -61.03
N LYS A 169 -13.02 1.64 -61.73
CA LYS A 169 -13.45 1.37 -63.11
C LYS A 169 -12.25 1.11 -64.03
N GLU A 170 -12.39 0.13 -64.91
CA GLU A 170 -11.33 -0.24 -65.85
C GLU A 170 -10.83 0.96 -66.68
N GLY A 171 -9.53 0.96 -66.97
CA GLY A 171 -8.81 2.09 -67.57
C GLY A 171 -8.53 3.27 -66.63
N GLN A 172 -9.20 3.41 -65.48
CA GLN A 172 -9.01 4.56 -64.58
C GLN A 172 -7.87 4.36 -63.56
N SER A 173 -7.37 5.44 -62.97
CA SER A 173 -6.29 5.42 -61.97
C SER A 173 -6.79 5.44 -60.52
N ALA A 174 -7.96 6.04 -60.29
CA ALA A 174 -8.61 6.16 -58.99
C ALA A 174 -10.14 6.23 -59.12
N ALA A 175 -10.83 5.85 -58.05
CA ALA A 175 -12.26 6.03 -57.85
C ALA A 175 -12.52 6.94 -56.63
N ASN A 176 -13.62 7.69 -56.66
CA ASN A 176 -14.11 8.44 -55.51
C ASN A 176 -15.51 7.93 -55.14
N ILE A 177 -15.76 7.80 -53.83
CA ILE A 177 -17.09 7.58 -53.25
C ILE A 177 -17.37 8.73 -52.29
N THR A 178 -18.56 9.31 -52.35
CA THR A 178 -19.06 10.34 -51.46
C THR A 178 -20.42 9.92 -50.92
N ILE A 179 -20.56 9.92 -49.60
CA ILE A 179 -21.82 9.69 -48.90
C ILE A 179 -22.17 10.95 -48.13
N VAL A 180 -23.45 11.33 -48.12
CA VAL A 180 -23.98 12.38 -47.26
C VAL A 180 -24.94 11.75 -46.25
N LEU A 181 -24.56 11.80 -44.98
CA LEU A 181 -25.39 11.40 -43.84
C LEU A 181 -26.12 12.61 -43.27
N THR A 182 -27.35 12.44 -42.81
CA THR A 182 -28.10 13.45 -42.05
C THR A 182 -27.54 13.60 -40.64
N ASN A 183 -27.62 14.81 -40.09
CA ASN A 183 -27.16 15.13 -38.74
C ASN A 183 -28.05 16.21 -38.10
N ARG A 184 -29.29 15.84 -37.79
CA ARG A 184 -30.34 16.71 -37.22
C ARG A 184 -31.08 16.02 -36.07
N GLY A 185 -31.91 16.78 -35.36
CA GLY A 185 -32.64 16.30 -34.19
C GLY A 185 -31.74 16.09 -32.97
N GLU A 186 -32.30 15.48 -31.92
CA GLU A 186 -31.62 15.29 -30.62
C GLU A 186 -30.40 14.34 -30.71
N ASN A 187 -30.39 13.42 -31.69
CA ASN A 187 -29.33 12.43 -31.91
C ASN A 187 -28.23 12.92 -32.89
N ALA A 188 -28.05 14.23 -33.04
CA ALA A 188 -27.02 14.80 -33.92
C ALA A 188 -25.61 14.70 -33.30
N TYR A 189 -24.66 14.12 -34.04
CA TYR A 189 -23.26 14.03 -33.65
C TYR A 189 -22.55 15.38 -33.79
N LYS A 190 -22.12 15.98 -32.67
CA LYS A 190 -21.35 17.24 -32.62
C LYS A 190 -21.92 18.33 -33.56
N PRO A 191 -23.18 18.77 -33.37
CA PRO A 191 -23.89 19.63 -34.33
C PRO A 191 -23.17 20.95 -34.64
N ASP A 192 -22.41 21.52 -33.68
CA ASP A 192 -21.59 22.72 -33.89
C ASP A 192 -20.47 22.55 -34.92
N ILE A 193 -20.03 21.31 -35.12
CA ILE A 193 -18.90 20.94 -35.99
C ILE A 193 -19.41 20.38 -37.33
N TYR A 194 -20.48 19.59 -37.29
CA TYR A 194 -21.11 18.98 -38.47
C TYR A 194 -22.59 19.38 -38.62
N PRO A 195 -22.93 20.68 -38.77
CA PRO A 195 -24.33 21.11 -38.88
C PRO A 195 -25.02 20.51 -40.10
N ASP A 196 -26.27 20.07 -39.92
CA ASP A 196 -27.19 19.43 -40.89
C ASP A 196 -26.75 18.09 -41.50
N TYR A 197 -25.50 17.98 -41.92
CA TYR A 197 -24.99 16.86 -42.72
C TYR A 197 -23.51 16.56 -42.45
N ILE A 198 -23.20 15.26 -42.41
CA ILE A 198 -21.83 14.74 -42.43
C ILE A 198 -21.55 14.19 -43.84
N ILE A 199 -20.56 14.74 -44.53
CA ILE A 199 -20.13 14.26 -45.84
C ILE A 199 -18.88 13.39 -45.67
N VAL A 200 -18.99 12.11 -46.03
CA VAL A 200 -17.92 11.11 -45.97
C VAL A 200 -17.39 10.87 -47.39
N GLU A 201 -16.22 11.40 -47.71
CA GLU A 201 -15.50 11.08 -48.94
C GLU A 201 -14.47 9.98 -48.68
N ARG A 202 -14.51 8.90 -49.46
CA ARG A 202 -13.44 7.89 -49.54
C ARG A 202 -12.89 7.86 -50.96
N ARG A 203 -11.61 8.20 -51.12
CA ARG A 203 -10.88 8.00 -52.38
C ARG A 203 -10.20 6.64 -52.38
N ILE A 204 -10.13 6.00 -53.55
CA ILE A 204 -9.51 4.68 -53.75
C ILE A 204 -8.52 4.81 -54.91
N ASN A 205 -7.22 4.67 -54.64
CA ASN A 205 -6.16 4.70 -55.65
C ASN A 205 -5.63 3.27 -55.95
N LYS A 206 -5.05 3.06 -57.13
CA LYS A 206 -4.41 1.78 -57.50
C LYS A 206 -3.26 1.39 -56.56
N GLU A 207 -2.55 2.36 -55.99
CA GLU A 207 -1.47 2.18 -54.99
C GLU A 207 -1.95 1.70 -53.61
N GLY A 208 -3.24 1.40 -53.42
CA GLY A 208 -3.81 0.90 -52.16
C GLY A 208 -4.09 1.97 -51.10
N ILE A 209 -3.41 3.13 -51.16
CA ILE A 209 -3.68 4.28 -50.30
C ILE A 209 -5.12 4.78 -50.56
N SER A 210 -5.98 4.68 -49.54
CA SER A 210 -7.40 5.04 -49.60
C SER A 210 -7.74 6.03 -48.48
N PRO A 211 -7.52 7.35 -48.68
CA PRO A 211 -7.74 8.35 -47.65
C PRO A 211 -9.23 8.70 -47.50
N TYR A 212 -9.62 8.97 -46.26
CA TYR A 212 -10.92 9.55 -45.92
C TYR A 212 -10.85 11.07 -45.83
N LYS A 213 -11.96 11.75 -46.11
CA LYS A 213 -12.23 13.12 -45.70
C LYS A 213 -13.65 13.20 -45.15
N LEU A 214 -13.75 13.63 -43.90
CA LEU A 214 -14.99 13.93 -43.22
C LEU A 214 -15.19 15.45 -43.28
N LYS A 215 -16.35 15.87 -43.79
CA LYS A 215 -16.68 17.29 -43.98
C LYS A 215 -18.04 17.61 -43.38
N ASN A 216 -18.25 18.88 -43.06
CA ASN A 216 -19.57 19.40 -42.74
C ASN A 216 -20.39 19.76 -44.00
N SER A 217 -21.65 20.17 -43.80
CA SER A 217 -22.55 20.67 -44.85
C SER A 217 -21.95 21.81 -45.70
N SER A 218 -21.11 22.67 -45.11
CA SER A 218 -20.36 23.72 -45.83
C SER A 218 -19.19 23.20 -46.69
N ASN A 219 -19.06 21.88 -46.87
CA ASN A 219 -18.01 21.21 -47.65
C ASN A 219 -16.57 21.42 -47.09
N ARG A 220 -16.44 21.92 -45.86
CA ARG A 220 -15.16 22.11 -45.16
C ARG A 220 -14.71 20.79 -44.56
N VAL A 221 -13.47 20.37 -44.84
CA VAL A 221 -12.86 19.20 -44.19
C VAL A 221 -12.67 19.48 -42.70
N VAL A 222 -13.24 18.61 -41.87
CA VAL A 222 -13.12 18.60 -40.41
C VAL A 222 -12.05 17.60 -39.97
N SER A 223 -12.04 16.41 -40.58
CA SER A 223 -11.13 15.32 -40.22
C SER A 223 -10.77 14.44 -41.43
N THR A 224 -9.65 13.73 -41.34
CA THR A 224 -9.21 12.71 -42.30
C THR A 224 -8.91 11.36 -41.63
N LYS A 225 -9.17 11.27 -40.32
CA LYS A 225 -8.94 10.10 -39.47
C LYS A 225 -10.05 9.06 -39.64
N LYS A 226 -9.71 7.76 -39.67
CA LYS A 226 -10.72 6.68 -39.69
C LYS A 226 -11.44 6.57 -38.34
N GLU A 227 -10.75 6.95 -37.27
CA GLU A 227 -11.21 6.86 -35.88
C GLU A 227 -12.40 7.80 -35.62
N GLU A 228 -12.41 8.99 -36.24
CA GLU A 228 -13.55 9.92 -36.19
C GLU A 228 -14.74 9.38 -37.01
N LEU A 229 -14.50 8.68 -38.13
CA LEU A 229 -15.57 8.02 -38.89
C LEU A 229 -16.21 6.90 -38.07
N ILE A 230 -15.39 6.08 -37.40
CA ILE A 230 -15.87 5.02 -36.50
C ILE A 230 -16.71 5.64 -35.37
N ALA A 231 -16.22 6.68 -34.71
CA ALA A 231 -16.96 7.37 -33.65
C ALA A 231 -18.30 8.01 -34.12
N ILE A 232 -18.40 8.45 -35.38
CA ILE A 232 -19.67 8.89 -35.99
C ILE A 232 -20.62 7.70 -36.19
N LEU A 233 -20.12 6.60 -36.77
CA LEU A 233 -20.91 5.40 -37.04
C LEU A 233 -21.42 4.74 -35.77
N ASP A 234 -20.58 4.64 -34.73
CA ASP A 234 -20.93 4.04 -33.44
C ASP A 234 -21.98 4.89 -32.71
N TYR A 235 -21.80 6.22 -32.66
CA TYR A 235 -22.77 7.13 -32.02
C TYR A 235 -24.12 7.14 -32.73
N MET A 236 -24.13 7.09 -34.07
CA MET A 236 -25.34 6.98 -34.89
C MET A 236 -25.86 5.54 -35.04
N ASN A 237 -25.20 4.54 -34.43
CA ASN A 237 -25.50 3.10 -34.55
C ASN A 237 -25.64 2.60 -36.01
N ILE A 238 -24.78 3.08 -36.92
CA ILE A 238 -24.82 2.74 -38.36
C ILE A 238 -24.02 1.45 -38.63
N LEU A 239 -24.70 0.31 -38.52
CA LEU A 239 -24.07 -1.01 -38.47
C LEU A 239 -23.70 -1.59 -39.84
N VAL A 240 -22.81 -0.98 -40.63
CA VAL A 240 -22.54 -1.43 -42.02
C VAL A 240 -21.90 -2.81 -42.18
N ASN A 241 -21.34 -3.39 -41.10
CA ASN A 241 -20.80 -4.75 -41.09
C ASN A 241 -21.80 -5.80 -40.54
N ASN A 242 -23.02 -5.39 -40.16
CA ASN A 242 -24.03 -6.29 -39.62
C ASN A 242 -24.87 -6.89 -40.78
N PRO A 243 -24.93 -8.23 -40.92
CA PRO A 243 -25.65 -8.89 -42.01
C PRO A 243 -27.18 -8.76 -41.95
N LEU A 244 -27.76 -8.30 -40.83
CA LEU A 244 -29.20 -8.03 -40.73
C LEU A 244 -29.58 -6.61 -41.16
N THR A 245 -28.66 -5.64 -41.07
CA THR A 245 -28.87 -4.27 -41.56
C THR A 245 -28.36 -4.09 -42.99
N VAL A 246 -27.31 -4.82 -43.39
CA VAL A 246 -26.77 -4.81 -44.76
C VAL A 246 -26.78 -6.24 -45.32
N LEU A 247 -27.86 -6.59 -46.01
CA LEU A 247 -28.04 -7.90 -46.63
C LEU A 247 -27.66 -7.84 -48.11
N THR A 248 -26.42 -8.22 -48.43
CA THR A 248 -25.95 -8.36 -49.82
C THR A 248 -26.57 -9.59 -50.50
N GLN A 249 -26.63 -9.61 -51.84
CA GLN A 249 -27.19 -10.71 -52.63
C GLN A 249 -26.73 -12.12 -52.20
N ASP A 250 -25.45 -12.29 -51.89
CA ASP A 250 -24.91 -13.61 -51.49
C ASP A 250 -25.17 -13.95 -50.02
N MET A 251 -25.32 -12.95 -49.14
CA MET A 251 -25.78 -13.15 -47.77
C MET A 251 -27.28 -13.46 -47.73
N ALA A 252 -28.09 -12.77 -48.55
CA ALA A 252 -29.48 -13.10 -48.78
C ALA A 252 -29.62 -14.55 -49.28
N ARG A 253 -28.82 -14.95 -50.27
CA ARG A 253 -28.74 -16.36 -50.72
C ARG A 253 -28.42 -17.29 -49.56
N LYS A 254 -27.27 -17.12 -48.88
CA LYS A 254 -26.85 -18.03 -47.79
C LYS A 254 -27.91 -18.14 -46.68
N PHE A 255 -28.58 -17.04 -46.34
CA PHE A 255 -29.64 -17.01 -45.34
C PHE A 255 -30.92 -17.73 -45.81
N LEU A 256 -31.38 -17.45 -47.04
CA LEU A 256 -32.66 -17.93 -47.59
C LEU A 256 -32.57 -19.36 -48.19
N SER A 257 -31.46 -19.78 -48.79
CA SER A 257 -31.32 -21.15 -49.31
C SER A 257 -30.71 -22.12 -48.30
N ASP A 258 -29.55 -21.83 -47.71
CA ASP A 258 -28.66 -22.90 -47.19
C ASP A 258 -28.21 -22.72 -45.72
N SER A 259 -29.02 -22.06 -44.88
CA SER A 259 -28.70 -21.79 -43.47
C SER A 259 -29.02 -22.96 -42.52
N THR A 260 -28.03 -23.40 -41.74
CA THR A 260 -28.19 -24.40 -40.66
C THR A 260 -28.73 -23.76 -39.36
N PRO A 261 -29.22 -24.54 -38.37
CA PRO A 261 -29.65 -23.99 -37.08
C PRO A 261 -28.55 -23.21 -36.33
N GLU A 262 -27.30 -23.64 -36.47
CA GLU A 262 -26.13 -23.01 -35.87
C GLU A 262 -25.78 -21.70 -36.59
N ASP A 263 -25.88 -21.66 -37.92
CA ASP A 263 -25.65 -20.43 -38.70
C ASP A 263 -26.78 -19.41 -38.48
N LYS A 264 -28.03 -19.86 -38.28
CA LYS A 264 -29.15 -19.00 -37.85
C LYS A 264 -28.90 -18.41 -36.45
N TYR A 265 -28.37 -19.20 -35.52
CA TYR A 265 -28.02 -18.73 -34.18
C TYR A 265 -26.84 -17.73 -34.18
N LYS A 266 -25.80 -17.98 -34.98
CA LYS A 266 -24.71 -17.02 -35.20
C LYS A 266 -25.23 -15.69 -35.77
N LEU A 267 -26.16 -15.76 -36.72
CA LEU A 267 -26.79 -14.59 -37.31
C LEU A 267 -27.61 -13.80 -36.27
N PHE A 268 -28.36 -14.49 -35.40
CA PHE A 268 -29.03 -13.88 -34.24
C PHE A 268 -28.04 -13.15 -33.33
N MET A 269 -27.00 -13.83 -32.83
CA MET A 269 -26.04 -13.26 -31.88
C MET A 269 -25.22 -12.10 -32.45
N HIS A 270 -24.76 -12.21 -33.71
CA HIS A 270 -24.00 -11.15 -34.37
C HIS A 270 -24.92 -9.99 -34.82
N GLY A 271 -26.11 -10.32 -35.31
CA GLY A 271 -27.03 -9.35 -35.89
C GLY A 271 -27.74 -8.47 -34.86
N THR A 272 -27.89 -8.96 -33.64
CA THR A 272 -28.41 -8.22 -32.47
C THR A 272 -27.29 -7.59 -31.61
N GLN A 273 -26.05 -7.57 -32.12
CA GLN A 273 -24.84 -7.08 -31.45
C GLN A 273 -24.43 -7.80 -30.14
N LEU A 274 -25.17 -8.82 -29.70
CA LEU A 274 -24.86 -9.60 -28.49
C LEU A 274 -23.46 -10.24 -28.54
N THR A 275 -22.96 -10.63 -29.71
CA THR A 275 -21.57 -11.09 -29.87
C THR A 275 -20.56 -9.99 -29.54
N SER A 276 -20.76 -8.76 -30.05
CA SER A 276 -19.84 -7.64 -29.82
C SER A 276 -19.74 -7.32 -28.32
N LEU A 277 -20.89 -7.14 -27.67
CA LEU A 277 -20.97 -6.87 -26.23
C LEU A 277 -20.28 -7.95 -25.39
N LYS A 278 -20.39 -9.23 -25.78
CA LYS A 278 -19.70 -10.33 -25.09
C LYS A 278 -18.18 -10.23 -25.24
N ASN A 279 -17.69 -9.93 -26.44
CA ASN A 279 -16.25 -9.75 -26.69
C ASN A 279 -15.68 -8.55 -25.93
N ASP A 280 -16.47 -7.47 -25.78
CA ASP A 280 -16.10 -6.30 -24.99
C ASP A 280 -15.96 -6.67 -23.49
N PHE A 281 -16.90 -7.46 -22.97
CA PHE A 281 -16.83 -7.96 -21.59
C PHE A 281 -15.68 -8.94 -21.36
N GLU A 282 -15.34 -9.78 -22.34
CA GLU A 282 -14.15 -10.64 -22.30
C GLU A 282 -12.86 -9.79 -22.29
N THR A 283 -12.78 -8.75 -23.12
CA THR A 283 -11.65 -7.80 -23.13
C THR A 283 -11.50 -7.05 -21.79
N ILE A 284 -12.62 -6.66 -21.17
CA ILE A 284 -12.64 -6.05 -19.83
C ILE A 284 -12.20 -7.08 -18.76
N ARG A 285 -12.61 -8.35 -18.88
CA ARG A 285 -12.20 -9.43 -17.97
C ARG A 285 -10.69 -9.67 -18.04
N GLU A 286 -10.12 -9.80 -19.23
CA GLU A 286 -8.67 -9.94 -19.43
C GLU A 286 -7.90 -8.75 -18.84
N SER A 287 -8.38 -7.53 -19.10
CA SER A 287 -7.82 -6.30 -18.52
C SER A 287 -7.85 -6.29 -16.99
N LEU A 288 -8.91 -6.84 -16.39
CA LEU A 288 -9.05 -6.96 -14.93
C LEU A 288 -8.12 -8.04 -14.35
N GLU A 289 -7.90 -9.17 -15.02
CA GLU A 289 -6.92 -10.17 -14.57
C GLU A 289 -5.49 -9.63 -14.62
N VAL A 290 -5.13 -8.87 -15.66
CA VAL A 290 -3.83 -8.16 -15.73
C VAL A 290 -3.70 -7.15 -14.58
N ALA A 291 -4.76 -6.40 -14.27
CA ALA A 291 -4.78 -5.47 -13.14
C ALA A 291 -4.67 -6.16 -11.77
N LYS A 292 -5.37 -7.28 -11.56
CA LYS A 292 -5.26 -8.13 -10.35
C LYS A 292 -3.84 -8.67 -10.20
N ALA A 293 -3.25 -9.21 -11.27
CA ALA A 293 -1.88 -9.73 -11.25
C ALA A 293 -0.82 -8.65 -10.93
N MET A 294 -1.02 -7.41 -11.40
CA MET A 294 -0.17 -6.28 -11.01
C MET A 294 -0.39 -5.86 -9.55
N LEU A 295 -1.64 -5.86 -9.08
CA LEU A 295 -2.00 -5.54 -7.69
C LEU A 295 -1.38 -6.53 -6.70
N GLU A 296 -1.44 -7.83 -6.97
CA GLU A 296 -0.82 -8.84 -6.09
C GLU A 296 0.71 -8.73 -6.06
N ARG A 297 1.37 -8.41 -7.18
CA ARG A 297 2.81 -8.11 -7.17
C ARG A 297 3.15 -6.89 -6.30
N LYS A 298 2.31 -5.84 -6.32
CA LYS A 298 2.49 -4.67 -5.44
C LYS A 298 2.24 -5.01 -3.97
N LYS A 299 1.21 -5.80 -3.65
CA LYS A 299 0.95 -6.31 -2.29
C LYS A 299 2.12 -7.15 -1.77
N GLN A 300 2.70 -8.03 -2.59
CA GLN A 300 3.86 -8.86 -2.21
C GLN A 300 5.12 -8.03 -1.90
N ALA A 301 5.27 -6.84 -2.49
CA ALA A 301 6.34 -5.90 -2.15
C ALA A 301 6.08 -5.10 -0.87
N MET A 302 4.82 -4.99 -0.41
CA MET A 302 4.42 -4.12 0.69
C MET A 302 5.09 -4.45 2.05
N PRO A 303 5.20 -5.73 2.49
CA PRO A 303 5.87 -6.05 3.75
C PRO A 303 7.35 -5.64 3.78
N ALA A 304 8.03 -5.67 2.63
CA ALA A 304 9.43 -5.27 2.54
C ALA A 304 9.63 -3.75 2.65
N LEU A 305 8.66 -2.95 2.18
CA LEU A 305 8.64 -1.50 2.42
C LEU A 305 8.26 -1.19 3.87
N GLN A 306 7.25 -1.87 4.41
CA GLN A 306 6.82 -1.71 5.80
C GLN A 306 7.94 -2.01 6.80
N LEU A 307 8.69 -3.10 6.59
CA LEU A 307 9.83 -3.46 7.43
C LEU A 307 10.93 -2.39 7.38
N LYS A 308 11.26 -1.87 6.19
CA LYS A 308 12.24 -0.77 6.05
C LYS A 308 11.80 0.50 6.78
N ALA A 309 10.52 0.87 6.68
CA ALA A 309 9.98 2.02 7.40
C ALA A 309 10.05 1.83 8.93
N GLN A 310 9.71 0.62 9.42
CA GLN A 310 9.83 0.28 10.84
C GLN A 310 11.29 0.27 11.33
N GLU A 311 12.23 -0.25 10.54
CA GLU A 311 13.67 -0.22 10.86
C GLU A 311 14.22 1.21 10.92
N ALA A 312 13.91 2.06 9.93
CA ALA A 312 14.34 3.45 9.91
C ALA A 312 13.76 4.22 11.11
N GLN A 313 12.46 4.09 11.34
CA GLN A 313 11.77 4.75 12.46
C GLN A 313 12.24 4.25 13.84
N LYS A 314 12.69 3.00 13.95
CA LYS A 314 13.37 2.48 15.16
C LYS A 314 14.76 3.12 15.35
N ARG A 315 15.58 3.17 14.30
CA ARG A 315 16.92 3.82 14.34
C ARG A 315 16.82 5.30 14.71
N TYR A 316 15.80 6.00 14.22
CA TYR A 316 15.53 7.40 14.58
C TYR A 316 15.24 7.57 16.09
N LYS A 317 14.38 6.74 16.67
CA LYS A 317 14.08 6.76 18.12
C LYS A 317 15.30 6.42 18.99
N GLU A 318 16.17 5.53 18.52
CA GLU A 318 17.46 5.24 19.17
C GLU A 318 18.48 6.40 19.09
N ILE A 319 18.19 7.45 18.31
CA ILE A 319 18.99 8.66 18.14
C ILE A 319 18.37 9.86 18.88
N GLU A 320 17.04 9.97 18.90
CA GLU A 320 16.28 10.85 19.80
C GLU A 320 16.70 10.63 21.27
N GLN A 321 16.91 9.37 21.67
CA GLN A 321 17.47 9.00 22.98
C GLN A 321 18.93 9.47 23.21
N SER A 322 19.73 9.70 22.16
CA SER A 322 21.10 10.25 22.28
C SER A 322 21.05 11.73 22.65
N GLN A 323 20.14 12.48 22.04
CA GLN A 323 19.98 13.91 22.31
C GLN A 323 19.57 14.19 23.76
N HIS A 324 18.79 13.28 24.38
CA HIS A 324 18.51 13.35 25.82
C HIS A 324 19.73 13.05 26.70
N ILE A 325 20.67 12.20 26.26
CA ILE A 325 21.94 11.98 26.98
C ILE A 325 22.83 13.23 26.88
N GLU A 326 22.90 13.85 25.70
CA GLU A 326 23.60 15.13 25.47
C GLU A 326 23.03 16.26 26.35
N GLN A 327 21.70 16.43 26.38
CA GLN A 327 21.02 17.39 27.26
C GLN A 327 21.32 17.15 28.76
N ASN A 328 21.37 15.89 29.20
CA ASN A 328 21.72 15.55 30.58
C ASN A 328 23.19 15.84 30.91
N ILE A 329 24.10 15.70 29.94
CA ILE A 329 25.51 16.08 30.10
C ILE A 329 25.64 17.60 30.29
N ASP A 330 24.91 18.42 29.53
CA ASP A 330 24.94 19.88 29.69
C ASP A 330 24.41 20.35 31.06
N VAL A 331 23.36 19.70 31.58
CA VAL A 331 22.85 19.96 32.94
C VAL A 331 23.89 19.60 34.02
N LEU A 332 24.59 18.48 33.87
CA LEU A 332 25.65 18.06 34.80
C LEU A 332 26.91 18.93 34.66
N ASN A 333 27.22 19.46 33.48
CA ASN A 333 28.31 20.41 33.27
C ASN A 333 28.06 21.72 34.05
N ASN A 334 26.83 22.24 34.05
CA ASN A 334 26.43 23.38 34.88
C ASN A 334 26.63 23.06 36.38
N GLU A 335 26.14 21.90 36.84
CA GLU A 335 26.32 21.47 38.24
C GLU A 335 27.80 21.35 38.64
N LEU A 336 28.66 20.87 37.73
CA LEU A 336 30.10 20.73 37.95
C LEU A 336 30.80 22.08 38.14
N VAL A 337 30.49 23.07 37.30
CA VAL A 337 31.10 24.41 37.35
C VAL A 337 30.83 25.08 38.70
N TRP A 338 29.58 25.09 39.16
CA TRP A 338 29.23 25.68 40.45
C TRP A 338 29.78 24.88 41.64
N SER A 339 29.83 23.55 41.57
CA SER A 339 30.48 22.72 42.59
C SER A 339 31.97 23.04 42.77
N GLN A 340 32.70 23.28 41.67
CA GLN A 340 34.11 23.69 41.71
C GLN A 340 34.30 25.08 42.35
N ILE A 341 33.42 26.05 42.04
CA ILE A 341 33.42 27.38 42.65
C ILE A 341 33.17 27.28 44.16
N ILE A 342 32.13 26.55 44.59
CA ILE A 342 31.79 26.34 46.00
C ILE A 342 32.94 25.69 46.78
N GLN A 343 33.72 24.80 46.15
CA GLN A 343 34.92 24.24 46.77
C GLN A 343 36.04 25.30 46.96
N LYS A 344 36.20 26.25 46.02
CA LYS A 344 37.19 27.34 46.13
C LYS A 344 36.76 28.46 47.07
N GLU A 345 35.47 28.79 47.18
CA GLU A 345 34.92 29.67 48.23
C GLU A 345 35.35 29.15 49.62
N LYS A 346 35.17 27.84 49.87
CA LYS A 346 35.56 27.16 51.12
C LYS A 346 37.08 27.13 51.36
N GLU A 347 37.91 27.12 50.32
CA GLU A 347 39.39 27.20 50.43
C GLU A 347 39.85 28.62 50.79
N ALA A 348 39.30 29.65 50.14
CA ALA A 348 39.61 31.05 50.42
C ALA A 348 39.27 31.44 51.87
N GLU A 349 38.13 30.98 52.40
CA GLU A 349 37.77 31.14 53.81
C GLU A 349 38.82 30.58 54.78
N LYS A 350 39.37 29.38 54.47
CA LYS A 350 40.38 28.74 55.31
C LYS A 350 41.68 29.55 55.32
N LEU A 351 42.14 30.00 54.15
CA LEU A 351 43.35 30.82 54.00
C LEU A 351 43.25 32.17 54.75
N ASN A 352 42.05 32.78 54.77
CA ASN A 352 41.78 33.98 55.57
C ASN A 352 41.99 33.71 57.07
N ARG A 353 41.39 32.63 57.61
CA ARG A 353 41.54 32.23 59.02
C ARG A 353 43.01 31.97 59.39
N GLU A 354 43.75 31.26 58.53
CA GLU A 354 45.17 30.97 58.72
C GLU A 354 46.08 32.23 58.65
N THR A 355 45.72 33.21 57.82
CA THR A 355 46.44 34.50 57.68
C THR A 355 46.35 35.33 58.95
N ASN A 356 45.16 35.41 59.55
CA ASN A 356 44.93 36.20 60.77
C ASN A 356 45.69 35.62 61.99
N GLN A 357 45.80 34.29 62.10
CA GLN A 357 46.61 33.63 63.15
C GLN A 357 48.13 33.91 63.00
N ALA A 358 48.63 33.96 61.76
CA ALA A 358 50.05 34.25 61.50
C ALA A 358 50.42 35.69 61.88
N LYS A 359 49.49 36.64 61.74
CA LYS A 359 49.70 38.04 62.14
C LYS A 359 49.96 38.19 63.65
N HIS A 360 49.09 37.61 64.48
CA HIS A 360 49.17 37.72 65.94
C HIS A 360 50.49 37.16 66.52
N THR A 361 51.02 36.10 65.92
CA THR A 361 52.25 35.43 66.39
C THR A 361 53.54 36.13 65.92
N LEU A 362 53.48 36.90 64.82
CA LEU A 362 54.59 37.76 64.39
C LEU A 362 54.85 38.90 65.37
N ASP A 363 53.80 39.57 65.86
CA ASP A 363 53.95 40.80 66.65
C ASP A 363 54.58 40.53 68.03
N GLN A 364 54.29 39.36 68.64
CA GLN A 364 54.91 38.93 69.91
C GLN A 364 56.44 38.70 69.82
N ILE A 365 56.96 38.35 68.64
CA ILE A 365 58.39 38.05 68.45
C ILE A 365 59.21 39.34 68.24
N LYS A 366 58.59 40.41 67.72
CA LYS A 366 59.23 41.74 67.56
C LYS A 366 59.68 42.32 68.90
N GLU A 367 58.83 42.20 69.91
CA GLU A 367 59.08 42.76 71.24
C GLU A 367 60.28 42.09 71.94
N ALA A 368 60.45 40.77 71.77
CA ALA A 368 61.57 40.02 72.34
C ALA A 368 62.93 40.32 71.66
N TYR A 369 62.94 40.67 70.37
CA TYR A 369 64.17 40.88 69.59
C TYR A 369 64.98 42.09 70.04
N GLU A 370 64.35 43.26 70.20
CA GLU A 370 65.05 44.51 70.54
C GLU A 370 65.74 44.43 71.92
N VAL A 371 65.17 43.71 72.89
CA VAL A 371 65.74 43.54 74.25
C VAL A 371 67.11 42.82 74.24
N GLN A 372 67.34 41.92 73.28
CA GLN A 372 68.60 41.18 73.17
C GLN A 372 69.69 41.95 72.43
N LYS A 373 69.29 42.85 71.52
CA LYS A 373 70.14 43.61 70.59
C LYS A 373 71.16 44.48 71.33
N GLU A 374 70.73 45.13 72.40
CA GLU A 374 71.53 46.05 73.20
C GLU A 374 72.78 45.40 73.82
N LYS A 375 72.66 44.12 74.23
CA LYS A 375 73.75 43.38 74.89
C LYS A 375 74.95 43.13 73.98
N VAL A 376 74.73 43.01 72.67
CA VAL A 376 75.77 42.67 71.69
C VAL A 376 76.77 43.81 71.49
N ASN A 377 76.29 45.06 71.45
CA ASN A 377 77.11 46.24 71.14
C ASN A 377 78.27 46.43 72.12
N VAL A 378 78.04 46.14 73.41
CA VAL A 378 79.04 46.27 74.49
C VAL A 378 80.24 45.32 74.31
N CYS A 379 80.05 44.18 73.64
CA CYS A 379 81.12 43.19 73.47
C CYS A 379 82.03 43.52 72.27
N GLN A 380 81.47 44.09 71.19
CA GLN A 380 82.19 44.37 69.94
C GLN A 380 83.39 45.32 70.11
N GLN A 381 83.30 46.30 71.01
CA GLN A 381 84.33 47.34 71.19
C GLN A 381 85.70 46.78 71.64
N LYS A 382 85.74 45.60 72.29
CA LYS A 382 86.97 45.01 72.83
C LYS A 382 87.81 44.23 71.81
N ILE A 383 87.25 43.91 70.64
CA ILE A 383 87.89 43.01 69.65
C ILE A 383 88.79 43.79 68.70
N VAL A 384 88.37 45.02 68.32
CA VAL A 384 89.04 45.86 67.30
C VAL A 384 90.52 46.10 67.65
N GLN A 385 90.84 46.32 68.93
CA GLN A 385 92.18 46.62 69.43
C GLN A 385 93.23 45.50 69.23
N ILE A 386 92.83 44.28 68.90
CA ILE A 386 93.76 43.14 68.65
C ILE A 386 93.90 42.87 67.14
N GLN A 387 93.02 43.42 66.31
CA GLN A 387 92.96 43.12 64.88
C GLN A 387 94.12 43.78 64.10
N GLU A 388 94.51 44.99 64.50
CA GLU A 388 95.50 45.84 63.82
C GLU A 388 96.94 45.28 63.86
N GLU A 389 97.23 44.31 64.73
CA GLU A 389 98.55 43.66 64.82
C GLU A 389 98.82 42.62 63.70
N TRP A 390 97.79 42.17 62.96
CA TRP A 390 97.91 41.00 62.06
C TRP A 390 98.18 41.33 60.58
N ASP A 391 97.61 42.42 60.04
CA ASP A 391 97.53 42.62 58.57
C ASP A 391 98.90 42.85 57.88
N ILE A 392 99.96 43.14 58.64
CA ILE A 392 101.32 43.46 58.15
C ILE A 392 102.04 42.25 57.48
N PHE A 393 101.53 41.02 57.64
CA PHE A 393 102.29 39.78 57.33
C PHE A 393 102.10 39.18 55.90
N LYS A 394 101.27 39.76 55.01
CA LYS A 394 100.53 38.95 54.02
C LYS A 394 100.93 39.01 52.51
N GLU A 395 101.69 39.98 52.02
CA GLU A 395 101.47 40.52 50.65
C GLU A 395 102.35 40.01 49.46
N GLN A 396 102.53 38.71 49.16
CA GLN A 396 103.21 38.26 47.88
C GLN A 396 102.64 36.98 47.18
N PRO A 397 102.57 36.88 45.81
CA PRO A 397 101.76 35.87 45.07
C PRO A 397 102.52 34.93 44.06
N ASP A 398 101.81 34.32 43.07
CA ASP A 398 102.16 33.04 42.37
C ASP A 398 101.75 32.97 40.85
N PRO A 399 102.27 32.07 39.96
CA PRO A 399 102.30 32.35 38.49
C PRO A 399 102.00 31.20 37.45
N HIS A 400 100.84 30.50 37.44
CA HIS A 400 100.59 29.35 36.51
C HIS A 400 99.26 29.33 35.70
N GLU A 401 98.76 30.47 35.20
CA GLU A 401 97.37 30.56 34.69
C GLU A 401 97.14 30.29 33.18
N GLN A 402 98.08 30.59 32.29
CA GLN A 402 97.78 30.79 30.85
C GLN A 402 97.58 29.53 29.97
N GLU A 403 98.19 28.39 30.30
CA GLU A 403 98.23 27.19 29.42
C GLU A 403 96.86 26.48 29.23
N LYS A 404 95.83 26.91 29.96
CA LYS A 404 94.53 26.21 30.04
C LYS A 404 93.56 26.45 28.88
N ASN A 405 93.70 27.54 28.13
CA ASN A 405 92.59 28.06 27.31
C ASN A 405 92.57 27.53 25.86
N GLU A 406 93.73 27.29 25.23
CA GLU A 406 93.81 26.98 23.79
C GLU A 406 93.21 25.62 23.36
N LEU A 407 92.92 24.73 24.31
CA LEU A 407 92.48 23.35 24.03
C LEU A 407 90.98 23.20 23.72
N ASN A 408 90.15 24.21 23.93
CA ASN A 408 88.68 24.08 23.81
C ASN A 408 88.15 24.27 22.37
N ASP A 409 88.71 25.19 21.57
CA ASP A 409 88.02 25.71 20.38
C ASP A 409 87.90 24.70 19.22
N LYS A 410 88.86 23.78 19.09
CA LYS A 410 88.95 22.81 17.96
C LYS A 410 87.84 21.75 17.94
N LYS A 411 86.96 21.72 18.94
CA LYS A 411 85.88 20.72 19.06
C LYS A 411 84.67 21.00 18.17
N LEU A 412 84.39 22.26 17.84
CA LEU A 412 83.05 22.70 17.38
C LEU A 412 82.79 22.49 15.87
N GLU A 413 83.82 22.44 15.04
CA GLU A 413 83.68 22.57 13.58
C GLU A 413 83.14 21.31 12.87
N ILE A 414 83.38 20.12 13.43
CA ILE A 414 83.16 18.83 12.74
C ILE A 414 81.68 18.41 12.70
N GLU A 415 80.85 18.84 13.65
CA GLU A 415 79.49 18.29 13.84
C GLU A 415 78.46 18.74 12.79
N LEU A 416 78.69 19.87 12.11
CA LEU A 416 77.68 20.50 11.22
C LEU A 416 77.49 19.79 9.87
N LYS A 417 78.56 19.26 9.25
CA LYS A 417 78.54 18.78 7.84
C LYS A 417 77.78 17.46 7.61
N ASN A 418 77.42 16.72 8.66
CA ASN A 418 76.78 15.40 8.52
C ASN A 418 75.25 15.43 8.33
N ARG A 419 74.62 16.62 8.28
CA ARG A 419 73.15 16.77 8.33
C ARG A 419 72.44 16.89 6.97
N GLU A 420 73.12 17.38 5.93
CA GLU A 420 72.48 17.72 4.64
C GLU A 420 72.24 16.49 3.75
N PHE A 421 73.24 15.63 3.54
CA PHE A 421 73.21 14.45 2.63
C PHE A 421 72.09 13.41 2.88
N LYS A 422 71.26 13.58 3.91
CA LYS A 422 70.26 12.59 4.36
C LYS A 422 68.87 12.81 3.77
N LEU A 423 68.62 13.91 3.06
CA LEU A 423 67.30 14.26 2.50
C LEU A 423 67.13 13.82 1.04
N ASP A 424 68.11 14.08 0.18
CA ASP A 424 67.99 13.93 -1.29
C ASP A 424 67.78 12.47 -1.74
N LEU A 425 68.35 11.50 -1.02
CA LEU A 425 68.27 10.07 -1.35
C LEU A 425 66.86 9.47 -1.23
N THR A 426 65.93 10.15 -0.55
CA THR A 426 64.56 9.65 -0.31
C THR A 426 63.56 9.95 -1.42
N GLU A 427 63.80 10.99 -2.23
CA GLU A 427 62.79 11.50 -3.18
C GLU A 427 62.80 10.73 -4.52
N ILE A 428 63.98 10.54 -5.11
CA ILE A 428 64.22 9.87 -6.40
C ILE A 428 63.65 8.44 -6.45
N ASN A 429 63.63 7.74 -5.31
CA ASN A 429 63.36 6.31 -5.24
C ASN A 429 61.87 5.94 -5.42
N ASN A 430 60.94 6.89 -5.25
CA ASN A 430 59.50 6.61 -5.39
C ASN A 430 59.06 6.59 -6.87
N SER A 431 59.50 7.54 -7.69
CA SER A 431 59.03 7.73 -9.07
C SER A 431 59.38 6.58 -10.04
N ILE A 432 60.38 5.76 -9.70
CA ILE A 432 60.81 4.61 -10.51
C ILE A 432 59.81 3.44 -10.43
N LYS A 433 59.00 3.38 -9.36
CA LYS A 433 58.18 2.21 -9.03
C LYS A 433 56.85 2.14 -9.82
N GLU A 434 56.28 3.28 -10.17
CA GLU A 434 54.95 3.38 -10.77
C GLU A 434 54.95 3.02 -12.27
N VAL A 435 55.95 3.48 -13.04
CA VAL A 435 55.99 3.34 -14.50
C VAL A 435 56.14 1.88 -14.97
N LYS A 436 56.63 0.97 -14.12
CA LYS A 436 56.92 -0.42 -14.50
C LYS A 436 55.69 -1.33 -14.62
N SER A 437 54.58 -1.04 -13.94
CA SER A 437 53.45 -1.98 -13.85
C SER A 437 52.53 -1.96 -15.07
N SER A 438 52.37 -0.82 -15.75
CA SER A 438 51.52 -0.72 -16.95
C SER A 438 52.06 -1.54 -18.13
N ARG A 439 53.38 -1.48 -18.40
CA ARG A 439 53.99 -2.08 -19.60
C ARG A 439 53.67 -3.58 -19.76
N GLN A 440 53.58 -4.33 -18.67
CA GLN A 440 53.46 -5.79 -18.72
C GLN A 440 52.08 -6.27 -19.23
N LYS A 441 50.99 -5.57 -18.90
CA LYS A 441 49.62 -6.05 -19.23
C LYS A 441 49.29 -6.01 -20.72
N HIS A 442 49.85 -5.06 -21.48
CA HIS A 442 49.57 -4.90 -22.91
C HIS A 442 50.26 -5.95 -23.79
N GLN A 443 51.21 -6.71 -23.25
CA GLN A 443 52.05 -7.62 -24.02
C GLN A 443 51.46 -9.04 -24.14
N GLU A 444 50.59 -9.45 -23.22
CA GLU A 444 50.07 -10.82 -23.12
C GLU A 444 48.85 -11.07 -24.03
N SER A 445 47.98 -10.08 -24.25
CA SER A 445 46.78 -10.24 -25.08
C SER A 445 47.08 -10.40 -26.59
N LEU A 446 48.09 -9.69 -27.10
CA LEU A 446 48.36 -9.58 -28.54
C LEU A 446 48.73 -10.91 -29.21
N GLN A 447 49.25 -11.89 -28.45
CA GLN A 447 49.73 -13.17 -28.99
C GLN A 447 48.64 -14.25 -29.09
N ALA A 448 47.45 -14.03 -28.53
CA ALA A 448 46.36 -15.01 -28.54
C ALA A 448 45.47 -14.94 -29.80
N GLU A 449 45.29 -13.74 -30.35
CA GLU A 449 44.41 -13.47 -31.50
C GLU A 449 44.93 -14.08 -32.81
N THR A 450 46.25 -14.02 -33.05
CA THR A 450 46.87 -14.20 -34.38
C THR A 450 46.91 -15.64 -34.90
N ALA A 451 46.47 -16.64 -34.12
CA ALA A 451 46.71 -18.06 -34.40
C ALA A 451 45.50 -18.85 -34.96
N LYS A 452 44.36 -18.20 -35.24
CA LYS A 452 43.08 -18.89 -35.51
C LYS A 452 42.38 -18.62 -36.85
N LEU A 453 42.90 -17.75 -37.71
CA LEU A 453 42.11 -17.17 -38.82
C LEU A 453 42.32 -17.79 -40.22
N GLU A 454 43.40 -18.54 -40.49
CA GLU A 454 43.85 -18.80 -41.88
C GLU A 454 43.25 -20.04 -42.59
N ALA A 455 42.09 -20.59 -42.18
CA ALA A 455 41.50 -21.76 -42.85
C ALA A 455 39.96 -21.82 -42.95
N SER A 456 39.51 -22.48 -44.04
CA SER A 456 38.19 -23.10 -44.29
C SER A 456 36.94 -22.28 -44.69
N SER A 457 37.04 -21.04 -45.19
CA SER A 457 35.89 -20.22 -45.63
C SER A 457 34.84 -20.97 -46.50
N GLN A 458 35.28 -21.81 -47.45
CA GLN A 458 34.37 -22.52 -48.36
C GLN A 458 33.62 -23.72 -47.73
N ILE A 459 34.19 -24.35 -46.69
CA ILE A 459 33.52 -25.46 -45.97
C ILE A 459 32.47 -24.90 -45.01
N LYS A 460 32.81 -23.80 -44.31
CA LYS A 460 31.94 -23.12 -43.35
C LYS A 460 30.53 -22.86 -43.89
N ARG A 461 30.37 -22.44 -45.16
CA ARG A 461 29.04 -22.12 -45.72
C ARG A 461 28.10 -23.34 -45.84
N ASN A 462 28.62 -24.53 -46.14
CA ASN A 462 27.81 -25.75 -46.18
C ASN A 462 27.60 -26.33 -44.76
N GLU A 463 28.59 -26.20 -43.87
CA GLU A 463 28.44 -26.59 -42.47
C GLU A 463 27.42 -25.71 -41.74
N ILE A 464 27.45 -24.39 -41.92
CA ILE A 464 26.49 -23.44 -41.34
C ILE A 464 25.06 -23.75 -41.77
N ALA A 465 24.83 -24.11 -43.04
CA ALA A 465 23.50 -24.51 -43.50
C ALA A 465 22.99 -25.78 -42.78
N ALA A 466 23.82 -26.82 -42.68
CA ALA A 466 23.49 -28.06 -41.96
C ALA A 466 23.41 -27.87 -40.43
N GLU A 467 24.11 -26.86 -39.89
CA GLU A 467 24.07 -26.48 -38.49
C GLU A 467 22.79 -25.71 -38.16
N ILE A 468 22.36 -24.76 -39.00
CA ILE A 468 21.06 -24.08 -38.91
C ILE A 468 19.92 -25.08 -38.92
N GLU A 469 19.95 -26.12 -39.78
CA GLU A 469 18.90 -27.13 -39.82
C GLU A 469 18.84 -27.96 -38.52
N LYS A 470 19.99 -28.42 -38.00
CA LYS A 470 20.07 -29.08 -36.68
C LYS A 470 19.64 -28.18 -35.53
N LEU A 471 19.93 -26.88 -35.58
CA LEU A 471 19.48 -25.89 -34.58
C LEU A 471 17.96 -25.72 -34.63
N ARG A 472 17.36 -25.71 -35.83
CA ARG A 472 15.89 -25.69 -36.02
C ARG A 472 15.22 -26.96 -35.50
N GLU A 473 15.81 -28.13 -35.71
CA GLU A 473 15.36 -29.38 -35.07
C GLU A 473 15.44 -29.32 -33.54
N ALA A 474 16.55 -28.82 -32.99
CA ALA A 474 16.73 -28.65 -31.56
C ALA A 474 15.73 -27.66 -30.93
N VAL A 475 15.41 -26.57 -31.63
CA VAL A 475 14.34 -25.62 -31.23
C VAL A 475 12.98 -26.33 -31.20
N ASN A 476 12.64 -27.13 -32.21
CA ASN A 476 11.38 -27.87 -32.24
C ASN A 476 11.28 -28.89 -31.10
N HIS A 477 12.36 -29.62 -30.78
CA HIS A 477 12.40 -30.55 -29.64
C HIS A 477 12.23 -29.84 -28.30
N LYS A 478 12.88 -28.68 -28.12
CA LYS A 478 12.74 -27.87 -26.89
C LYS A 478 11.33 -27.27 -26.76
N LYS A 479 10.72 -26.78 -27.84
CA LYS A 479 9.30 -26.34 -27.88
C LYS A 479 8.32 -27.48 -27.57
N GLY A 480 8.69 -28.73 -27.86
CA GLY A 480 7.95 -29.92 -27.40
C GLY A 480 7.97 -30.07 -25.88
N LYS A 481 9.17 -29.98 -25.27
CA LYS A 481 9.35 -30.08 -23.80
C LYS A 481 8.77 -28.89 -23.03
N GLU A 482 8.87 -27.69 -23.58
CA GLU A 482 8.25 -26.46 -23.05
C GLU A 482 6.74 -26.67 -22.86
N LYS A 483 6.05 -27.17 -23.90
CA LYS A 483 4.61 -27.51 -23.83
C LYS A 483 4.32 -28.60 -22.80
N GLN A 484 5.20 -29.59 -22.65
CA GLN A 484 5.03 -30.65 -21.64
C GLN A 484 5.13 -30.10 -20.21
N PHE A 485 6.16 -29.30 -19.90
CA PHE A 485 6.31 -28.66 -18.59
C PHE A 485 5.21 -27.64 -18.30
N LYS A 486 4.62 -27.02 -19.33
CA LYS A 486 3.46 -26.14 -19.19
C LYS A 486 2.21 -26.91 -18.77
N ILE A 487 1.90 -28.03 -19.43
CA ILE A 487 0.78 -28.91 -19.05
C ILE A 487 0.97 -29.45 -17.61
N GLU A 488 2.20 -29.82 -17.24
CA GLU A 488 2.52 -30.26 -15.87
C GLU A 488 2.38 -29.11 -14.85
N HIS A 489 2.86 -27.90 -15.17
CA HIS A 489 2.67 -26.70 -14.34
C HIS A 489 1.19 -26.40 -14.10
N ASP A 490 0.38 -26.44 -15.14
CA ASP A 490 -1.04 -26.07 -15.07
C ASP A 490 -1.83 -27.13 -14.25
N SER A 491 -1.51 -28.42 -14.39
CA SER A 491 -2.06 -29.49 -13.54
C SER A 491 -1.64 -29.37 -12.06
N ILE A 492 -0.37 -29.04 -11.77
CA ILE A 492 0.08 -28.78 -10.39
C ILE A 492 -0.59 -27.51 -9.83
N GLN A 493 -0.90 -26.52 -10.67
CA GLN A 493 -1.59 -25.31 -10.26
C GLN A 493 -3.05 -25.56 -9.84
N GLU A 494 -3.73 -26.55 -10.44
CA GLU A 494 -5.04 -27.05 -9.98
C GLU A 494 -4.92 -27.75 -8.61
N GLU A 495 -3.93 -28.65 -8.42
CA GLU A 495 -3.67 -29.26 -7.10
C GLU A 495 -3.37 -28.22 -6.01
N ILE A 496 -2.66 -27.13 -6.34
CA ILE A 496 -2.36 -26.03 -5.41
C ILE A 496 -3.64 -25.29 -4.97
N ASN A 497 -4.62 -25.13 -5.86
CA ASN A 497 -5.87 -24.43 -5.55
C ASN A 497 -6.73 -25.27 -4.59
N LEU A 498 -6.95 -26.55 -4.92
CA LEU A 498 -7.65 -27.51 -4.05
C LEU A 498 -6.99 -27.62 -2.66
N ALA A 499 -5.65 -27.64 -2.60
CA ALA A 499 -4.93 -27.64 -1.33
C ALA A 499 -5.06 -26.33 -0.54
N LYS A 500 -5.27 -25.18 -1.21
CA LYS A 500 -5.52 -23.88 -0.58
C LYS A 500 -6.93 -23.76 -0.01
N GLU A 501 -7.93 -24.26 -0.73
CA GLU A 501 -9.32 -24.36 -0.26
C GLU A 501 -9.40 -25.29 0.96
N GLY A 502 -8.83 -26.49 0.89
CA GLY A 502 -8.76 -27.40 2.04
C GLY A 502 -8.05 -26.78 3.26
N TYR A 503 -6.91 -26.09 3.06
CA TYR A 503 -6.25 -25.38 4.16
C TYR A 503 -7.09 -24.23 4.70
N SER A 504 -7.83 -23.50 3.87
CA SER A 504 -8.76 -22.45 4.31
C SER A 504 -9.84 -23.02 5.22
N ASN A 505 -10.47 -24.13 4.83
CA ASN A 505 -11.58 -24.74 5.56
C ASN A 505 -11.13 -25.23 6.95
N PHE A 506 -9.94 -25.86 7.05
CA PHE A 506 -9.38 -26.23 8.35
C PHE A 506 -9.07 -25.01 9.25
N ASN A 507 -8.61 -23.88 8.69
CA ASN A 507 -8.38 -22.67 9.48
C ASN A 507 -9.69 -22.06 10.04
N HIS A 508 -10.81 -22.15 9.30
CA HIS A 508 -12.12 -21.71 9.79
C HIS A 508 -12.60 -22.61 10.94
N GLN A 509 -12.57 -23.93 10.77
CA GLN A 509 -12.88 -24.89 11.84
C GLN A 509 -12.03 -24.65 13.11
N MET A 510 -10.72 -24.38 12.95
CA MET A 510 -9.84 -24.02 14.08
C MET A 510 -10.23 -22.69 14.75
N ALA A 511 -10.77 -21.72 14.01
CA ALA A 511 -11.29 -20.47 14.56
C ALA A 511 -12.59 -20.69 15.35
N ASP A 512 -13.51 -21.51 14.83
CA ASP A 512 -14.79 -21.82 15.48
C ASP A 512 -14.61 -22.60 16.78
N ILE A 513 -13.79 -23.66 16.77
CA ILE A 513 -13.48 -24.44 17.97
C ILE A 513 -12.80 -23.56 19.02
N ARG A 514 -11.90 -22.64 18.60
CA ARG A 514 -11.29 -21.65 19.48
C ARG A 514 -12.32 -20.65 20.03
N GLY A 515 -13.28 -20.22 19.21
CA GLY A 515 -14.42 -19.38 19.61
C GLY A 515 -15.29 -20.05 20.66
N GLN A 516 -15.64 -21.32 20.46
CA GLN A 516 -16.39 -22.15 21.42
C GLN A 516 -15.60 -22.30 22.74
N ARG A 517 -14.32 -22.65 22.68
CA ARG A 517 -13.45 -22.76 23.87
C ARG A 517 -13.38 -21.45 24.65
N ASN A 518 -13.23 -20.31 23.97
CA ASN A 518 -13.21 -18.98 24.58
C ASN A 518 -14.55 -18.60 25.24
N ARG A 519 -15.69 -19.09 24.75
CA ARG A 519 -17.02 -18.92 25.39
C ARG A 519 -17.09 -19.71 26.70
N LEU A 520 -16.68 -20.98 26.69
CA LEU A 520 -16.63 -21.85 27.88
C LEU A 520 -15.65 -21.33 28.94
N GLU A 521 -14.46 -20.86 28.54
CA GLU A 521 -13.50 -20.23 29.46
C GLU A 521 -14.07 -19.00 30.18
N LYS A 522 -14.83 -18.15 29.47
CA LYS A 522 -15.48 -16.97 30.06
C LYS A 522 -16.56 -17.37 31.07
N GLN A 523 -17.32 -18.44 30.78
CA GLN A 523 -18.31 -18.98 31.73
C GLN A 523 -17.63 -19.48 33.01
N ILE A 524 -16.57 -20.29 32.91
CA ILE A 524 -15.81 -20.78 34.08
C ILE A 524 -15.28 -19.62 34.93
N ARG A 525 -14.63 -18.62 34.32
CA ARG A 525 -14.12 -17.46 35.06
C ARG A 525 -15.23 -16.70 35.80
N THR A 526 -16.42 -16.63 35.22
CA THR A 526 -17.58 -15.99 35.86
C THR A 526 -18.09 -16.80 37.05
N LEU A 527 -18.12 -18.14 36.97
CA LEU A 527 -18.45 -19.03 38.10
C LEU A 527 -17.37 -18.99 39.20
N GLU A 528 -16.10 -18.83 38.83
CA GLU A 528 -14.98 -18.67 39.77
C GLU A 528 -15.02 -17.31 40.49
N ASP A 529 -15.41 -16.22 39.81
CA ASP A 529 -15.69 -14.91 40.43
C ASP A 529 -16.89 -14.96 41.41
N GLN A 530 -17.90 -15.82 41.15
CA GLN A 530 -19.01 -16.04 42.08
C GLN A 530 -18.58 -16.77 43.36
N ARG A 531 -17.64 -17.74 43.24
CA ARG A 531 -17.11 -18.51 44.37
C ARG A 531 -16.49 -17.64 45.47
N GLY A 532 -15.97 -16.47 45.10
CA GLY A 532 -15.46 -15.48 46.07
C GLY A 532 -16.56 -14.70 46.82
N ASN A 533 -17.71 -14.45 46.18
CA ASN A 533 -18.85 -13.76 46.79
C ASN A 533 -20.13 -13.96 45.96
N GLN A 534 -21.09 -14.74 46.46
CA GLN A 534 -22.37 -15.05 45.78
C GLN A 534 -23.15 -13.82 45.31
N LEU A 535 -22.93 -12.64 45.91
CA LEU A 535 -23.60 -11.40 45.51
C LEU A 535 -23.16 -10.89 44.12
N THR A 536 -21.99 -11.29 43.60
CA THR A 536 -21.55 -10.91 42.24
C THR A 536 -22.43 -11.52 41.14
N ALA A 537 -23.16 -12.60 41.44
CA ALA A 537 -24.18 -13.19 40.57
C ALA A 537 -25.26 -12.21 40.11
N TYR A 538 -25.55 -11.20 40.93
CA TYR A 538 -26.56 -10.17 40.68
C TYR A 538 -25.97 -8.92 39.98
N GLY A 539 -24.66 -8.94 39.70
CA GLY A 539 -23.89 -7.86 39.08
C GLY A 539 -22.53 -7.69 39.76
N ARG A 540 -21.46 -7.52 38.98
CA ARG A 540 -20.06 -7.54 39.45
C ARG A 540 -19.77 -6.60 40.63
N ARG A 541 -20.45 -5.44 40.68
CA ARG A 541 -20.30 -4.40 41.72
C ARG A 541 -21.44 -4.37 42.75
N MET A 542 -22.32 -5.38 42.76
CA MET A 542 -23.42 -5.48 43.73
C MET A 542 -22.96 -5.42 45.20
N PRO A 543 -21.81 -6.00 45.62
CA PRO A 543 -21.31 -5.82 46.99
C PRO A 543 -21.05 -4.36 47.36
N GLU A 544 -20.53 -3.54 46.42
CA GLU A 544 -20.28 -2.12 46.61
C GLU A 544 -21.59 -1.32 46.69
N VAL A 545 -22.57 -1.64 45.83
CA VAL A 545 -23.93 -1.07 45.86
C VAL A 545 -24.58 -1.33 47.21
N LEU A 546 -24.51 -2.56 47.73
CA LEU A 546 -25.08 -2.91 49.03
C LEU A 546 -24.35 -2.22 50.19
N ALA A 547 -23.04 -1.99 50.09
CA ALA A 547 -22.31 -1.17 51.05
C ALA A 547 -22.77 0.30 51.00
N ALA A 548 -22.93 0.88 49.80
CA ALA A 548 -23.41 2.25 49.62
C ALA A 548 -24.84 2.46 50.14
N ILE A 549 -25.76 1.50 49.89
CA ILE A 549 -27.14 1.52 50.43
C ILE A 549 -27.15 1.47 51.96
N ARG A 550 -26.22 0.71 52.58
CA ARG A 550 -26.08 0.64 54.04
C ARG A 550 -25.48 1.91 54.65
N ALA A 551 -24.61 2.61 53.93
CA ALA A 551 -23.96 3.84 54.36
C ALA A 551 -24.84 5.09 54.16
N GLU A 552 -25.71 5.10 53.15
CA GLU A 552 -26.67 6.17 52.92
C GLU A 552 -27.73 6.22 54.04
N THR A 553 -28.03 7.44 54.52
CA THR A 553 -28.95 7.70 55.64
C THR A 553 -30.18 8.47 55.22
N ARG A 554 -30.20 9.09 54.04
CA ARG A 554 -31.28 9.98 53.55
C ARG A 554 -32.48 9.25 52.94
N TRP A 555 -32.78 8.05 53.44
CA TRP A 555 -33.98 7.29 53.06
C TRP A 555 -35.21 7.88 53.75
N GLU A 556 -36.30 8.06 53.02
CA GLU A 556 -37.53 8.71 53.48
C GLU A 556 -38.38 7.77 54.35
N LYS A 557 -38.57 6.52 53.88
CA LYS A 557 -39.27 5.47 54.63
C LYS A 557 -38.31 4.37 55.09
N ARG A 558 -38.18 3.29 54.33
CA ARG A 558 -37.32 2.13 54.63
C ARG A 558 -36.15 2.09 53.67
N ARG A 559 -34.99 1.64 54.17
CA ARG A 559 -33.85 1.25 53.34
C ARG A 559 -34.29 0.21 52.27
N PRO A 560 -33.82 0.32 51.02
CA PRO A 560 -34.15 -0.63 49.96
C PRO A 560 -33.86 -2.08 50.32
N VAL A 561 -34.78 -2.98 49.98
CA VAL A 561 -34.62 -4.43 50.14
C VAL A 561 -34.34 -5.07 48.80
N GLY A 562 -33.16 -5.67 48.64
CA GLY A 562 -32.72 -6.36 47.44
C GLY A 562 -31.22 -6.70 47.46
N PRO A 563 -30.69 -7.35 46.40
CA PRO A 563 -31.44 -7.92 45.28
C PRO A 563 -32.32 -9.08 45.75
N LEU A 564 -33.57 -9.19 45.27
CA LEU A 564 -34.56 -10.11 45.88
C LEU A 564 -34.11 -11.58 45.93
N GLY A 565 -33.34 -12.04 44.94
CA GLY A 565 -32.81 -13.40 44.92
C GLY A 565 -31.85 -13.72 46.07
N SER A 566 -31.19 -12.70 46.65
CA SER A 566 -30.34 -12.88 47.84
C SER A 566 -31.13 -13.15 49.13
N LYS A 567 -32.47 -13.13 49.07
CA LYS A 567 -33.41 -13.39 50.16
C LYS A 567 -34.29 -14.61 49.97
N LEU A 568 -33.89 -15.51 49.07
CA LEU A 568 -34.57 -16.79 48.84
C LEU A 568 -33.58 -17.91 48.52
N SER A 569 -33.96 -19.16 48.83
CA SER A 569 -33.22 -20.37 48.47
C SER A 569 -34.14 -21.43 47.90
N VAL A 570 -33.65 -22.21 46.93
CA VAL A 570 -34.42 -23.24 46.23
C VAL A 570 -34.37 -24.56 47.00
N GLU A 571 -35.52 -25.09 47.42
CA GLU A 571 -35.58 -26.40 48.10
C GLU A 571 -35.61 -27.58 47.12
N LYS A 572 -36.07 -27.35 45.88
CA LYS A 572 -36.18 -28.36 44.83
C LYS A 572 -35.20 -28.08 43.69
N GLN A 573 -33.92 -28.39 43.92
CA GLN A 573 -32.80 -28.03 43.03
C GLN A 573 -33.01 -28.45 41.56
N GLN A 574 -33.73 -29.55 41.30
CA GLN A 574 -34.13 -30.00 39.96
C GLN A 574 -34.90 -28.97 39.11
N PHE A 575 -35.44 -27.91 39.73
CA PHE A 575 -36.13 -26.81 39.04
C PHE A 575 -35.29 -25.52 38.98
N SER A 576 -34.04 -25.49 39.46
CA SER A 576 -33.31 -24.22 39.62
C SER A 576 -33.10 -23.44 38.32
N GLU A 577 -32.76 -24.11 37.20
CA GLU A 577 -32.65 -23.46 35.87
C GLU A 577 -33.98 -22.85 35.40
N VAL A 578 -35.09 -23.49 35.76
CA VAL A 578 -36.45 -23.08 35.39
C VAL A 578 -36.89 -21.90 36.28
N LEU A 579 -36.58 -21.95 37.57
CA LEU A 579 -36.83 -20.87 38.54
C LEU A 579 -36.02 -19.60 38.23
N GLU A 580 -34.75 -19.75 37.84
CA GLU A 580 -33.93 -18.67 37.27
C GLU A 580 -34.62 -17.97 36.10
N THR A 581 -35.20 -18.77 35.21
CA THR A 581 -35.86 -18.28 34.00
C THR A 581 -37.20 -17.59 34.32
N ILE A 582 -38.03 -18.17 35.20
CA ILE A 582 -39.32 -17.62 35.65
C ILE A 582 -39.13 -16.30 36.43
N LEU A 583 -38.10 -16.21 37.28
CA LEU A 583 -37.89 -15.09 38.19
C LEU A 583 -36.86 -14.07 37.67
N ASN A 584 -36.27 -14.29 36.49
CA ASN A 584 -35.06 -13.62 36.00
C ASN A 584 -34.97 -12.11 36.28
N LYS A 585 -36.01 -11.35 35.89
CA LYS A 585 -36.05 -9.88 36.07
C LYS A 585 -36.18 -9.48 37.55
N SER A 586 -36.88 -10.28 38.33
CA SER A 586 -37.21 -10.00 39.73
C SER A 586 -36.08 -10.39 40.70
N LEU A 587 -35.27 -11.40 40.38
CA LEU A 587 -34.15 -11.83 41.21
C LEU A 587 -33.11 -10.72 41.45
N ASN A 588 -32.88 -9.86 40.46
CA ASN A 588 -31.96 -8.72 40.60
C ASN A 588 -32.62 -7.48 41.22
N ALA A 589 -33.95 -7.45 41.35
CA ALA A 589 -34.69 -6.24 41.68
C ALA A 589 -34.49 -5.78 43.14
N PHE A 590 -34.75 -4.50 43.38
CA PHE A 590 -34.86 -3.90 44.71
C PHE A 590 -36.28 -3.37 44.92
N VAL A 591 -36.78 -3.42 46.15
CA VAL A 591 -38.07 -2.84 46.56
C VAL A 591 -37.85 -1.64 47.48
N VAL A 592 -38.59 -0.56 47.25
CA VAL A 592 -38.60 0.68 48.03
C VAL A 592 -40.04 1.13 48.29
N GLU A 593 -40.27 1.85 49.39
CA GLU A 593 -41.63 2.30 49.77
C GLU A 593 -41.99 3.70 49.23
N SER A 594 -41.09 4.40 48.54
CA SER A 594 -41.29 5.78 48.07
C SER A 594 -40.64 6.08 46.71
N PHE A 595 -41.17 7.08 46.00
CA PHE A 595 -40.57 7.61 44.78
C PHE A 595 -39.30 8.43 45.04
N ALA A 596 -39.15 9.07 46.20
CA ALA A 596 -37.91 9.72 46.61
C ALA A 596 -36.81 8.67 46.86
N ASP A 597 -37.16 7.58 47.56
CA ASP A 597 -36.26 6.44 47.78
C ASP A 597 -35.87 5.76 46.46
N LYS A 598 -36.80 5.60 45.50
CA LYS A 598 -36.49 5.15 44.13
C LYS A 598 -35.44 6.04 43.46
N ASN A 599 -35.62 7.36 43.54
CA ASN A 599 -34.72 8.33 42.91
C ASN A 599 -33.35 8.41 43.63
N LEU A 600 -33.28 8.13 44.93
CA LEU A 600 -32.02 7.99 45.66
C LEU A 600 -31.28 6.70 45.28
N LEU A 601 -31.97 5.56 45.28
CA LEU A 601 -31.42 4.27 44.87
C LEU A 601 -30.96 4.27 43.41
N SER A 602 -31.72 4.87 42.50
CA SER A 602 -31.36 5.00 41.08
C SER A 602 -30.07 5.80 40.88
N ARG A 603 -29.84 6.85 41.68
CA ARG A 603 -28.56 7.60 41.69
C ARG A 603 -27.40 6.77 42.24
N ILE A 604 -27.63 5.96 43.28
CA ILE A 604 -26.60 5.03 43.80
C ILE A 604 -26.26 3.98 42.72
N LEU A 605 -27.24 3.29 42.16
CA LEU A 605 -27.04 2.30 41.08
C LEU A 605 -26.33 2.91 39.87
N SER A 606 -26.66 4.15 39.49
CA SER A 606 -25.97 4.87 38.41
C SER A 606 -24.49 5.11 38.69
N ARG A 607 -24.09 5.31 39.96
CA ARG A 607 -22.70 5.54 40.38
C ARG A 607 -21.82 4.28 40.28
N PHE A 608 -22.44 3.10 40.34
CA PHE A 608 -21.75 1.81 40.25
C PHE A 608 -21.94 1.11 38.88
N ASP A 609 -22.51 1.83 37.90
CA ASP A 609 -22.86 1.35 36.56
C ASP A 609 -23.85 0.16 36.53
N MET A 610 -24.90 0.26 37.36
CA MET A 610 -25.92 -0.78 37.52
C MET A 610 -27.34 -0.25 37.23
N LYS A 611 -27.44 0.66 36.25
CA LYS A 611 -28.70 1.34 35.82
C LYS A 611 -29.80 0.37 35.34
N TYR A 612 -29.41 -0.82 34.88
CA TYR A 612 -30.32 -1.86 34.38
C TYR A 612 -31.06 -2.64 35.49
N VAL A 613 -30.72 -2.42 36.76
CA VAL A 613 -31.31 -3.12 37.91
C VAL A 613 -32.73 -2.59 38.18
N PRO A 614 -33.78 -3.44 38.16
CA PRO A 614 -35.15 -2.97 38.39
C PRO A 614 -35.38 -2.46 39.82
N ILE A 615 -36.13 -1.36 39.95
CA ILE A 615 -36.59 -0.83 41.23
C ILE A 615 -38.13 -0.86 41.25
N ILE A 616 -38.68 -1.67 42.15
CA ILE A 616 -40.11 -1.79 42.44
C ILE A 616 -40.46 -0.77 43.52
N VAL A 617 -41.49 0.04 43.30
CA VAL A 617 -42.07 0.92 44.34
C VAL A 617 -43.34 0.27 44.85
N SER A 618 -43.40 -0.03 46.14
CA SER A 618 -44.55 -0.66 46.78
C SER A 618 -44.49 -0.40 48.28
N ASP A 619 -45.64 -0.09 48.91
CA ASP A 619 -45.74 0.04 50.35
C ASP A 619 -45.52 -1.32 51.07
N TYR A 620 -45.30 -1.26 52.38
CA TYR A 620 -45.12 -2.44 53.20
C TYR A 620 -46.45 -3.12 53.52
N ASP A 621 -46.92 -3.94 52.60
CA ASP A 621 -48.09 -4.82 52.76
C ASP A 621 -47.67 -6.29 52.98
N LEU A 622 -48.35 -6.96 53.91
CA LEU A 622 -48.20 -8.37 54.24
C LEU A 622 -49.51 -9.18 54.04
N PHE A 623 -50.35 -8.75 53.09
CA PHE A 623 -51.63 -9.35 52.72
C PHE A 623 -51.68 -10.89 52.77
N GLU A 624 -52.86 -11.40 53.10
CA GLU A 624 -53.15 -12.83 53.13
C GLU A 624 -53.33 -13.38 51.71
N TYR A 625 -52.47 -14.31 51.31
CA TYR A 625 -52.46 -14.90 49.97
C TYR A 625 -53.02 -16.34 49.92
N ALA A 626 -53.38 -16.94 51.06
CA ALA A 626 -53.76 -18.35 51.16
C ALA A 626 -54.96 -18.73 50.27
N HIS A 627 -55.96 -17.85 50.17
CA HIS A 627 -57.11 -17.98 49.27
C HIS A 627 -56.75 -18.04 47.77
N GLY A 628 -55.53 -17.61 47.42
CA GLY A 628 -54.97 -17.60 46.07
C GLY A 628 -54.10 -18.79 45.70
N GLU A 629 -53.81 -19.71 46.62
CA GLU A 629 -53.04 -20.95 46.35
C GLU A 629 -53.94 -22.10 45.84
N PRO A 630 -53.39 -23.06 45.06
CA PRO A 630 -54.06 -24.31 44.71
C PRO A 630 -54.01 -25.33 45.86
N GLU A 631 -54.63 -26.50 45.67
CA GLU A 631 -54.65 -27.59 46.65
C GLU A 631 -53.23 -28.09 47.02
N PRO A 632 -53.00 -28.67 48.22
CA PRO A 632 -51.65 -29.00 48.72
C PRO A 632 -50.82 -29.97 47.86
N GLU A 633 -51.45 -30.80 47.04
CA GLU A 633 -50.79 -31.76 46.15
C GLU A 633 -49.98 -31.08 45.03
N TYR A 634 -50.35 -29.86 44.64
CA TYR A 634 -49.71 -29.12 43.55
C TYR A 634 -48.45 -28.38 44.02
N LEU A 635 -47.28 -28.76 43.49
CA LEU A 635 -46.02 -28.05 43.75
C LEU A 635 -45.98 -26.73 42.97
N THR A 636 -46.16 -25.61 43.64
CA THR A 636 -46.04 -24.27 43.03
C THR A 636 -44.64 -23.68 43.19
N VAL A 637 -44.32 -22.63 42.43
CA VAL A 637 -43.07 -21.87 42.58
C VAL A 637 -42.94 -21.30 44.01
N LEU A 638 -44.04 -20.84 44.61
CA LEU A 638 -44.09 -20.41 46.02
C LEU A 638 -43.70 -21.53 47.00
N ARG A 639 -44.04 -22.78 46.69
CA ARG A 639 -43.77 -23.97 47.53
C ARG A 639 -42.42 -24.63 47.24
N ALA A 640 -41.76 -24.30 46.13
CA ALA A 640 -40.44 -24.80 45.76
C ALA A 640 -39.28 -23.89 46.25
N ILE A 641 -39.62 -22.74 46.82
CA ILE A 641 -38.69 -21.70 47.27
C ILE A 641 -38.93 -21.37 48.73
N LYS A 642 -37.85 -21.31 49.50
CA LYS A 642 -37.80 -20.82 50.88
C LYS A 642 -37.41 -19.35 50.88
N PHE A 643 -38.10 -18.52 51.67
CA PHE A 643 -37.87 -17.08 51.76
C PHE A 643 -37.31 -16.70 53.13
N GLU A 644 -36.34 -15.79 53.16
CA GLU A 644 -35.83 -15.19 54.41
C GLU A 644 -36.67 -13.98 54.85
N ASP A 645 -37.30 -13.30 53.90
CA ASP A 645 -38.02 -12.05 54.10
C ASP A 645 -39.47 -12.21 53.59
N GLU A 646 -40.41 -12.05 54.51
CA GLU A 646 -41.84 -12.23 54.24
C GLU A 646 -42.42 -11.13 53.33
N TRP A 647 -41.82 -9.93 53.24
CA TRP A 647 -42.23 -8.88 52.29
C TRP A 647 -41.71 -9.20 50.88
N VAL A 648 -40.46 -9.67 50.74
CA VAL A 648 -39.91 -10.15 49.45
C VAL A 648 -40.82 -11.23 48.84
N LYS A 649 -41.35 -12.13 49.67
CA LYS A 649 -42.34 -13.15 49.28
C LYS A 649 -43.65 -12.54 48.75
N ARG A 650 -44.24 -11.52 49.41
CA ARG A 650 -45.43 -10.80 48.89
C ARG A 650 -45.14 -10.07 47.59
N GLN A 651 -43.96 -9.47 47.46
CA GLN A 651 -43.55 -8.77 46.24
C GLN A 651 -43.39 -9.72 45.05
N LEU A 652 -42.86 -10.94 45.26
CA LEU A 652 -42.77 -11.96 44.22
C LEU A 652 -44.12 -12.64 43.90
N ILE A 653 -45.05 -12.70 44.86
CA ILE A 653 -46.47 -13.01 44.59
C ILE A 653 -47.08 -11.94 43.68
N ASN A 654 -46.94 -10.65 44.01
CA ASN A 654 -47.49 -9.55 43.21
C ASN A 654 -46.88 -9.46 41.80
N SER A 655 -45.55 -9.60 41.67
CA SER A 655 -44.84 -9.39 40.41
C SER A 655 -44.77 -10.62 39.50
N ASN A 656 -44.68 -11.84 40.06
CA ASN A 656 -44.49 -13.08 39.31
C ASN A 656 -45.63 -14.10 39.48
N LYS A 657 -46.56 -13.91 40.42
CA LYS A 657 -47.68 -14.83 40.72
C LYS A 657 -47.23 -16.26 41.03
N ILE A 658 -46.14 -16.36 41.81
CA ILE A 658 -45.49 -17.62 42.18
C ILE A 658 -46.41 -18.63 42.89
N GLU A 659 -47.50 -18.16 43.49
CA GLU A 659 -48.55 -18.97 44.11
C GLU A 659 -49.43 -19.70 43.10
N LYS A 660 -49.44 -19.27 41.82
CA LYS A 660 -50.28 -19.81 40.72
C LYS A 660 -49.49 -20.47 39.60
N ILE A 661 -48.16 -20.59 39.73
CA ILE A 661 -47.30 -21.26 38.75
C ILE A 661 -46.96 -22.66 39.28
N LEU A 662 -47.43 -23.69 38.56
CA LEU A 662 -47.17 -25.12 38.82
C LEU A 662 -45.79 -25.55 38.29
N LEU A 663 -45.14 -26.48 38.98
CA LEU A 663 -43.88 -27.11 38.59
C LEU A 663 -44.05 -28.63 38.49
N MET A 664 -43.60 -29.24 37.39
CA MET A 664 -43.70 -30.68 37.15
C MET A 664 -42.46 -31.25 36.46
N GLU A 665 -42.17 -32.54 36.64
CA GLU A 665 -41.06 -33.19 35.94
C GLU A 665 -41.44 -33.61 34.51
N ASP A 666 -42.55 -34.33 34.37
CA ASP A 666 -43.00 -34.91 33.11
C ASP A 666 -43.94 -33.97 32.34
N ARG A 667 -43.51 -33.58 31.14
CA ARG A 667 -44.31 -32.77 30.20
C ARG A 667 -45.67 -33.38 29.89
N LYS A 668 -45.78 -34.70 29.70
CA LYS A 668 -47.06 -35.34 29.35
C LYS A 668 -48.06 -35.23 30.50
N LYS A 669 -47.60 -35.28 31.75
CA LYS A 669 -48.44 -35.06 32.93
C LYS A 669 -48.80 -33.57 33.09
N ALA A 670 -47.88 -32.66 32.79
CA ALA A 670 -48.16 -31.23 32.78
C ALA A 670 -49.21 -30.84 31.73
N ASP A 671 -49.09 -31.34 30.49
CA ASP A 671 -50.07 -31.14 29.42
C ASP A 671 -51.46 -31.66 29.86
N ASN A 672 -51.54 -32.88 30.43
CA ASN A 672 -52.78 -33.49 30.93
C ASN A 672 -53.42 -32.77 32.13
N ILE A 673 -52.63 -32.21 33.06
CA ILE A 673 -53.18 -31.45 34.20
C ILE A 673 -53.66 -30.07 33.74
N MET A 674 -52.89 -29.38 32.89
CA MET A 674 -53.27 -28.05 32.38
C MET A 674 -54.47 -28.10 31.42
N LEU A 675 -54.73 -29.24 30.77
CA LEU A 675 -55.97 -29.54 30.03
C LEU A 675 -57.24 -29.32 30.88
N ASN A 676 -57.22 -29.78 32.13
CA ASN A 676 -58.35 -29.62 33.08
C ASN A 676 -58.28 -28.35 33.93
N LYS A 677 -57.16 -27.61 33.87
CA LYS A 677 -56.80 -26.38 34.63
C LYS A 677 -57.32 -26.35 36.09
N PRO A 678 -56.56 -26.90 37.06
CA PRO A 678 -56.93 -26.86 38.48
C PRO A 678 -57.15 -25.44 39.00
N ARG A 679 -58.01 -25.31 40.02
CA ARG A 679 -58.31 -24.02 40.66
C ARG A 679 -57.02 -23.34 41.14
N ASN A 680 -56.96 -22.02 40.93
CA ASN A 680 -55.84 -21.16 41.32
C ASN A 680 -54.48 -21.44 40.61
N ILE A 681 -54.42 -22.29 39.57
CA ILE A 681 -53.22 -22.43 38.72
C ILE A 681 -53.42 -21.63 37.43
N ASP A 682 -52.43 -20.84 37.01
CA ASP A 682 -52.48 -20.05 35.76
C ASP A 682 -51.49 -20.52 34.68
N LEU A 683 -50.36 -21.13 35.08
CA LEU A 683 -49.30 -21.64 34.20
C LEU A 683 -48.66 -22.89 34.82
N CYS A 684 -48.07 -23.75 34.00
CA CYS A 684 -47.17 -24.82 34.45
C CYS A 684 -45.82 -24.73 33.72
N PHE A 685 -44.73 -25.10 34.41
CA PHE A 685 -43.41 -25.27 33.80
C PHE A 685 -42.83 -26.65 34.15
N THR A 686 -42.11 -27.23 33.19
CA THR A 686 -41.46 -28.53 33.34
C THR A 686 -39.98 -28.38 33.66
N SER A 687 -39.39 -29.33 34.41
CA SER A 687 -37.93 -29.36 34.65
C SER A 687 -37.11 -29.41 33.36
N GLY A 688 -37.66 -29.99 32.29
CA GLY A 688 -37.08 -30.00 30.95
C GLY A 688 -37.05 -28.65 30.22
N GLY A 689 -37.56 -27.56 30.82
CA GLY A 689 -37.55 -26.23 30.21
C GLY A 689 -38.70 -25.98 29.21
N TYR A 690 -39.88 -26.56 29.46
CA TYR A 690 -41.10 -26.26 28.69
C TYR A 690 -42.15 -25.58 29.57
N LYS A 691 -42.71 -24.48 29.06
CA LYS A 691 -43.90 -23.80 29.59
C LYS A 691 -45.14 -24.45 28.98
N VAL A 692 -46.10 -24.83 29.82
CA VAL A 692 -47.32 -25.54 29.43
C VAL A 692 -48.54 -24.71 29.78
N GLY A 693 -49.33 -24.38 28.76
CA GLY A 693 -50.60 -23.64 28.88
C GLY A 693 -50.42 -22.13 29.07
N GLY A 694 -51.56 -21.41 28.99
CA GLY A 694 -51.62 -19.97 29.22
C GLY A 694 -52.94 -19.35 28.78
N LYS A 695 -53.05 -18.02 28.88
CA LYS A 695 -54.28 -17.27 28.54
C LYS A 695 -54.66 -17.28 27.06
N ALA A 696 -53.73 -17.60 26.16
CA ALA A 696 -53.94 -17.63 24.70
C ALA A 696 -54.27 -19.03 24.15
N GLY A 697 -54.58 -19.99 25.03
CA GLY A 697 -54.92 -21.38 24.67
C GLY A 697 -53.87 -22.40 25.14
N MET A 698 -54.15 -23.68 24.85
CA MET A 698 -53.26 -24.79 25.17
C MET A 698 -52.14 -24.88 24.14
N ARG A 699 -51.03 -24.20 24.41
CA ARG A 699 -49.75 -24.37 23.71
C ARG A 699 -48.66 -24.72 24.71
N THR A 700 -47.68 -25.48 24.25
CA THR A 700 -46.52 -25.89 25.04
C THR A 700 -45.26 -25.43 24.33
N GLU A 701 -44.56 -24.50 24.97
CA GLU A 701 -43.48 -23.70 24.40
C GLU A 701 -42.16 -24.06 25.11
N ALA A 702 -41.06 -24.16 24.36
CA ALA A 702 -39.73 -24.22 24.98
C ALA A 702 -39.39 -22.84 25.57
N ILE A 703 -38.68 -22.81 26.70
CA ILE A 703 -38.27 -21.55 27.34
C ILE A 703 -36.80 -21.26 27.06
N ASP A 704 -36.48 -20.01 26.72
CA ASP A 704 -35.10 -19.53 26.71
C ASP A 704 -34.52 -19.59 28.13
N LYS A 705 -33.71 -20.62 28.39
CA LYS A 705 -32.99 -20.75 29.66
C LYS A 705 -32.15 -19.51 29.92
N TYR A 706 -32.17 -19.02 31.16
CA TYR A 706 -31.33 -17.91 31.60
C TYR A 706 -29.84 -18.18 31.31
N ARG A 707 -29.25 -17.38 30.40
CA ARG A 707 -27.85 -17.53 29.92
C ARG A 707 -26.82 -16.74 30.76
N GLY A 708 -27.25 -16.08 31.84
CA GLY A 708 -26.38 -15.34 32.76
C GLY A 708 -25.79 -16.22 33.86
N PRO A 709 -24.95 -15.67 34.75
CA PRO A 709 -24.33 -16.43 35.83
C PRO A 709 -25.39 -16.85 36.87
N PRO A 710 -25.44 -18.14 37.28
CA PRO A 710 -26.52 -18.66 38.09
C PRO A 710 -26.52 -18.06 39.50
N ARG A 711 -27.66 -17.53 39.92
CA ARG A 711 -27.91 -16.85 41.20
C ARG A 711 -28.46 -17.81 42.27
N LEU A 712 -29.22 -18.81 41.84
CA LEU A 712 -29.98 -19.77 42.66
C LEU A 712 -29.40 -21.20 42.64
N GLN A 713 -28.20 -21.40 42.08
CA GLN A 713 -27.55 -22.70 42.02
C GLN A 713 -26.55 -22.88 43.17
N ASN A 714 -26.73 -23.95 43.94
CA ASN A 714 -25.91 -24.25 45.12
C ASN A 714 -24.67 -25.10 44.81
N ASP A 715 -24.67 -25.83 43.70
CA ASP A 715 -23.52 -26.61 43.21
C ASP A 715 -22.88 -25.90 42.01
N LEU A 716 -21.88 -25.05 42.29
CA LEU A 716 -21.05 -24.38 41.29
C LEU A 716 -19.88 -25.27 40.85
N ASP A 717 -19.26 -26.01 41.77
CA ASP A 717 -18.09 -26.85 41.50
C ASP A 717 -18.44 -27.98 40.50
N GLY A 718 -19.61 -28.61 40.61
CA GLY A 718 -20.09 -29.63 39.66
C GLY A 718 -20.38 -29.09 38.25
N VAL A 719 -20.69 -27.79 38.10
CA VAL A 719 -20.80 -27.13 36.79
C VAL A 719 -19.43 -26.81 36.22
N ILE A 720 -18.52 -26.26 37.04
CA ILE A 720 -17.14 -25.96 36.64
C ILE A 720 -16.43 -27.24 36.15
N VAL A 721 -16.64 -28.39 36.81
CA VAL A 721 -16.09 -29.69 36.38
C VAL A 721 -16.63 -30.12 35.00
N LYS A 722 -17.91 -29.91 34.70
CA LYS A 722 -18.49 -30.21 33.37
C LYS A 722 -17.90 -29.32 32.27
N LEU A 723 -17.91 -28.00 32.48
CA LEU A 723 -17.36 -27.04 31.51
C LEU A 723 -15.85 -27.27 31.25
N ARG A 724 -15.08 -27.63 32.30
CA ARG A 724 -13.67 -28.00 32.15
C ARG A 724 -13.47 -29.28 31.33
N ARG A 725 -14.40 -30.24 31.40
CA ARG A 725 -14.40 -31.43 30.55
C ARG A 725 -14.73 -31.09 29.10
N GLU A 726 -15.74 -30.27 28.85
CA GLU A 726 -16.11 -29.83 27.49
C GLU A 726 -14.96 -29.05 26.82
N ILE A 727 -14.23 -28.22 27.57
CA ILE A 727 -12.99 -27.59 27.09
C ILE A 727 -11.91 -28.63 26.74
N ALA A 728 -11.72 -29.67 27.56
CA ALA A 728 -10.74 -30.72 27.28
C ALA A 728 -11.11 -31.60 26.07
N GLU A 729 -12.40 -31.73 25.76
CA GLU A 729 -12.88 -32.38 24.53
C GLU A 729 -12.66 -31.46 23.31
N LYS A 730 -12.99 -30.16 23.40
CA LYS A 730 -12.72 -29.16 22.35
C LYS A 730 -11.24 -28.91 22.06
N ILE A 731 -10.35 -29.10 23.05
CA ILE A 731 -8.89 -29.03 22.82
C ILE A 731 -8.42 -30.17 21.91
N LYS A 732 -8.90 -31.41 22.11
CA LYS A 732 -8.55 -32.57 21.27
C LYS A 732 -9.07 -32.42 19.84
N GLU A 733 -10.27 -31.87 19.69
CA GLU A 733 -10.88 -31.55 18.39
C GLU A 733 -10.01 -30.54 17.63
N TYR A 734 -9.56 -29.47 18.30
CA TYR A 734 -8.63 -28.49 17.75
C TYR A 734 -7.27 -29.11 17.38
N GLU A 735 -6.70 -29.99 18.23
CA GLU A 735 -5.43 -30.68 17.95
C GLU A 735 -5.49 -31.59 16.71
N GLN A 736 -6.64 -32.23 16.47
CA GLN A 736 -6.86 -33.07 15.28
C GLN A 736 -6.96 -32.22 14.00
N VAL A 737 -7.72 -31.13 14.02
CA VAL A 737 -7.83 -30.22 12.86
C VAL A 737 -6.50 -29.50 12.61
N GLU A 738 -5.75 -29.11 13.65
CA GLU A 738 -4.42 -28.52 13.47
C GLU A 738 -3.45 -29.49 12.78
N LEU A 739 -3.50 -30.79 13.09
CA LEU A 739 -2.67 -31.80 12.43
C LEU A 739 -2.99 -31.87 10.93
N GLN A 740 -4.28 -31.98 10.57
CA GLN A 740 -4.72 -32.00 9.16
C GLN A 740 -4.36 -30.70 8.43
N ALA A 741 -4.53 -29.54 9.07
CA ALA A 741 -4.11 -28.24 8.53
C ALA A 741 -2.59 -28.19 8.28
N ARG A 742 -1.79 -28.77 9.18
CA ARG A 742 -0.32 -28.82 9.10
C ARG A 742 0.16 -29.76 7.99
N GLU A 743 -0.46 -30.93 7.85
CA GLU A 743 -0.19 -31.87 6.74
C GLU A 743 -0.55 -31.25 5.38
N THR A 744 -1.75 -30.66 5.26
CA THR A 744 -2.20 -29.94 4.06
C THR A 744 -1.23 -28.81 3.69
N LYS A 745 -0.75 -28.05 4.69
CA LYS A 745 0.24 -26.98 4.50
C LYS A 745 1.59 -27.50 4.01
N VAL A 746 2.06 -28.66 4.49
CA VAL A 746 3.30 -29.28 3.99
C VAL A 746 3.13 -29.75 2.55
N ARG A 747 2.00 -30.39 2.19
CA ARG A 747 1.67 -30.75 0.79
C ARG A 747 1.64 -29.52 -0.12
N LEU A 748 1.00 -28.44 0.32
CA LEU A 748 0.94 -27.16 -0.40
C LEU A 748 2.34 -26.57 -0.64
N MET A 749 3.24 -26.64 0.35
CA MET A 749 4.63 -26.16 0.20
C MET A 749 5.43 -27.01 -0.81
N ASP A 750 5.21 -28.33 -0.87
CA ASP A 750 5.86 -29.17 -1.88
C ASP A 750 5.28 -28.95 -3.30
N LEU A 751 3.95 -28.88 -3.43
CA LEU A 751 3.30 -28.56 -4.70
C LEU A 751 3.74 -27.19 -5.23
N GLU A 752 3.78 -26.16 -4.39
CA GLU A 752 4.30 -24.84 -4.77
C GLU A 752 5.79 -24.87 -5.15
N LYS A 753 6.59 -25.74 -4.55
CA LYS A 753 8.00 -25.94 -4.94
C LYS A 753 8.07 -26.61 -6.32
N ARG A 754 7.32 -27.70 -6.55
CA ARG A 754 7.24 -28.40 -7.84
C ARG A 754 6.77 -27.46 -8.96
N ALA A 755 5.74 -26.65 -8.73
CA ALA A 755 5.29 -25.63 -9.69
C ALA A 755 6.39 -24.60 -10.01
N LYS A 756 7.14 -24.13 -9.00
CA LYS A 756 8.29 -23.22 -9.18
C LYS A 756 9.43 -23.89 -9.96
N GLU A 757 9.63 -25.20 -9.82
CA GLU A 757 10.64 -25.99 -10.54
C GLU A 757 10.23 -26.26 -12.00
N CYS A 758 8.95 -26.61 -12.28
CA CYS A 758 8.41 -26.67 -13.64
C CYS A 758 8.49 -25.30 -14.34
N LYS A 759 8.08 -24.21 -13.66
CA LYS A 759 8.12 -22.86 -14.24
C LYS A 759 9.53 -22.32 -14.50
N ARG A 760 10.51 -22.70 -13.66
CA ARG A 760 11.94 -22.45 -13.92
C ARG A 760 12.43 -23.24 -15.14
N SER A 761 11.94 -24.46 -15.33
CA SER A 761 12.30 -25.30 -16.49
C SER A 761 11.65 -24.79 -17.78
N GLU A 762 10.39 -24.36 -17.74
CA GLU A 762 9.68 -23.64 -18.81
C GLU A 762 10.47 -22.38 -19.22
N PHE A 763 10.78 -21.48 -18.28
CA PHE A 763 11.52 -20.25 -18.57
C PHE A 763 12.97 -20.51 -19.01
N GLY A 764 13.60 -21.57 -18.51
CA GLY A 764 14.91 -22.04 -18.98
C GLY A 764 14.85 -22.46 -20.45
N LEU A 765 13.87 -23.28 -20.82
CA LEU A 765 13.64 -23.70 -22.20
C LEU A 765 13.27 -22.53 -23.11
N ASP A 766 12.39 -21.62 -22.70
CA ASP A 766 12.05 -20.39 -23.45
C ASP A 766 13.29 -19.53 -23.72
N ARG A 767 14.14 -19.32 -22.70
CA ARG A 767 15.39 -18.57 -22.85
C ARG A 767 16.38 -19.30 -23.76
N GLU A 768 16.46 -20.63 -23.69
CA GLU A 768 17.28 -21.44 -24.59
C GLU A 768 16.75 -21.44 -26.02
N ILE A 769 15.43 -21.49 -26.22
CA ILE A 769 14.76 -21.38 -27.52
C ILE A 769 15.06 -20.02 -28.14
N LYS A 770 14.81 -18.92 -27.42
CA LYS A 770 15.13 -17.56 -27.88
C LYS A 770 16.62 -17.37 -28.16
N ASN A 771 17.50 -18.00 -27.39
CA ASN A 771 18.94 -17.96 -27.66
C ASN A 771 19.32 -18.79 -28.90
N LEU A 772 18.70 -19.95 -29.13
CA LEU A 772 18.90 -20.74 -30.35
C LEU A 772 18.32 -20.05 -31.59
N GLU A 773 17.15 -19.41 -31.48
CA GLU A 773 16.54 -18.60 -32.55
C GLU A 773 17.38 -17.35 -32.86
N ARG A 774 17.96 -16.71 -31.83
CA ARG A 774 18.95 -15.65 -32.02
C ARG A 774 20.22 -16.17 -32.70
N ILE A 775 20.75 -17.32 -32.28
CA ILE A 775 21.93 -17.94 -32.93
C ILE A 775 21.62 -18.34 -34.38
N ILE A 776 20.39 -18.79 -34.69
CA ILE A 776 19.94 -19.02 -36.06
C ILE A 776 19.93 -17.70 -36.85
N SER A 777 19.40 -16.60 -36.30
CA SER A 777 19.48 -15.28 -36.95
C SER A 777 20.92 -14.82 -37.15
N GLU A 778 21.75 -14.87 -36.11
CA GLU A 778 23.18 -14.50 -36.16
C GLU A 778 23.93 -15.33 -37.22
N LYS A 779 23.61 -16.63 -37.35
CA LYS A 779 24.16 -17.52 -38.40
C LYS A 779 23.63 -17.17 -39.80
N GLU A 780 22.33 -16.88 -39.93
CA GLU A 780 21.70 -16.44 -41.19
C GLU A 780 22.21 -15.06 -41.66
N ASP A 781 22.59 -14.19 -40.72
CA ASP A 781 23.20 -12.89 -41.00
C ASP A 781 24.70 -13.01 -41.34
N THR A 782 25.46 -13.91 -40.70
CA THR A 782 26.85 -14.24 -41.14
C THR A 782 26.93 -14.89 -42.53
N MET A 783 25.80 -15.18 -43.20
CA MET A 783 25.83 -15.54 -44.62
C MET A 783 26.11 -14.34 -45.55
N LYS A 784 26.05 -13.09 -45.06
CA LYS A 784 26.09 -11.88 -45.90
C LYS A 784 27.40 -11.08 -45.81
N GLU A 785 28.06 -11.03 -44.65
CA GLU A 785 29.27 -10.20 -44.45
C GLU A 785 30.36 -10.97 -43.68
N ASP A 786 31.49 -11.17 -44.36
CA ASP A 786 32.86 -11.58 -43.97
C ASP A 786 33.71 -11.09 -45.19
N ASP A 787 34.89 -10.48 -45.12
CA ASP A 787 36.14 -10.76 -44.38
C ASP A 787 37.09 -9.49 -44.58
N PRO A 788 38.32 -9.35 -44.01
CA PRO A 788 38.64 -8.99 -42.62
C PRO A 788 39.74 -7.87 -42.52
N VAL A 789 40.49 -7.78 -41.39
CA VAL A 789 41.82 -7.09 -41.20
C VAL A 789 41.74 -5.53 -41.03
N ASP A 790 42.55 -4.83 -40.21
CA ASP A 790 43.83 -5.14 -39.51
C ASP A 790 43.95 -4.59 -38.06
N LEU A 791 44.99 -5.05 -37.35
CA LEU A 791 45.45 -4.61 -36.03
C LEU A 791 46.42 -3.42 -36.11
N ASN A 792 46.11 -2.26 -35.52
CA ASN A 792 47.09 -1.16 -35.40
C ASN A 792 47.01 -0.27 -34.13
N ILE A 793 46.41 -0.75 -33.03
CA ILE A 793 46.27 0.04 -31.78
C ILE A 793 47.33 -0.34 -30.73
N TYR A 794 47.83 -1.58 -30.75
CA TYR A 794 48.71 -2.11 -29.68
C TYR A 794 50.22 -1.77 -29.82
N GLN A 795 50.64 -1.03 -30.85
CA GLN A 795 52.08 -0.77 -31.12
C GLN A 795 52.61 0.60 -30.66
N GLU A 796 51.76 1.58 -30.34
CA GLU A 796 52.22 2.92 -29.96
C GLU A 796 52.47 3.07 -28.45
N ASP A 797 51.52 2.64 -27.60
CA ASP A 797 51.57 2.83 -26.13
C ASP A 797 52.81 2.20 -25.47
N ILE A 798 53.29 1.07 -25.99
CA ILE A 798 54.46 0.36 -25.43
C ILE A 798 55.72 1.21 -25.56
N LYS A 799 55.89 1.99 -26.65
CA LYS A 799 57.06 2.85 -26.87
C LYS A 799 57.12 4.02 -25.88
N ALA A 800 55.97 4.57 -25.49
CA ALA A 800 55.89 5.71 -24.57
C ALA A 800 56.42 5.37 -23.16
N CYS A 801 56.25 4.14 -22.70
CA CYS A 801 56.62 3.71 -21.35
C CYS A 801 58.15 3.56 -21.16
N GLU A 802 58.89 3.15 -22.20
CA GLU A 802 60.30 2.77 -22.04
C GLU A 802 61.27 3.96 -21.97
N ALA A 803 60.94 5.06 -22.64
CA ALA A 803 61.76 6.27 -22.65
C ALA A 803 61.91 6.89 -21.24
N ARG A 804 60.85 6.83 -20.42
CA ARG A 804 60.75 7.58 -19.15
C ARG A 804 61.43 6.88 -17.96
N ILE A 805 61.62 5.56 -18.02
CA ILE A 805 62.34 4.79 -16.99
C ILE A 805 63.86 5.06 -17.02
N LYS A 806 64.40 5.40 -18.21
CA LYS A 806 65.85 5.39 -18.45
C LYS A 806 66.63 6.55 -17.82
N SER A 807 66.01 7.72 -17.58
CA SER A 807 66.72 8.88 -16.98
C SER A 807 66.80 8.84 -15.45
N LEU A 808 65.74 8.36 -14.77
CA LEU A 808 65.63 8.40 -13.30
C LEU A 808 66.68 7.54 -12.59
N VAL A 809 67.12 6.43 -13.19
CA VAL A 809 68.10 5.51 -12.60
C VAL A 809 69.49 6.16 -12.47
N GLN A 810 69.84 7.08 -13.39
CA GLN A 810 71.20 7.60 -13.52
C GLN A 810 71.55 8.66 -12.46
N GLN A 811 70.55 9.27 -11.82
CA GLN A 811 70.73 10.30 -10.78
C GLN A 811 70.95 9.69 -9.37
N PHE A 812 70.51 8.46 -9.13
CA PHE A 812 70.52 7.85 -7.79
C PHE A 812 71.90 7.40 -7.30
N GLN A 813 72.88 7.19 -8.19
CA GLN A 813 74.15 6.56 -7.83
C GLN A 813 75.20 7.53 -7.25
N SER A 814 75.23 8.80 -7.67
CA SER A 814 76.31 9.74 -7.31
C SER A 814 76.30 10.23 -5.86
N ILE A 815 75.11 10.36 -5.24
CA ILE A 815 74.95 10.98 -3.91
C ILE A 815 75.42 10.04 -2.78
N LYS A 816 75.42 8.73 -3.02
CA LYS A 816 75.61 7.72 -1.96
C LYS A 816 77.06 7.55 -1.49
N GLU A 817 78.04 7.98 -2.28
CA GLU A 817 79.46 7.68 -2.04
C GLU A 817 80.15 8.68 -1.10
N GLN A 818 79.61 9.90 -0.94
CA GLN A 818 80.27 10.98 -0.18
C GLN A 818 80.05 10.91 1.35
N GLN A 819 79.11 10.11 1.85
CA GLN A 819 78.68 10.15 3.26
C GLN A 819 79.64 9.44 4.24
N VAL A 820 80.57 8.61 3.77
CA VAL A 820 81.26 7.61 4.61
C VAL A 820 82.51 8.15 5.34
N GLU A 821 83.15 9.21 4.83
CA GLU A 821 84.51 9.57 5.28
C GLU A 821 84.58 10.38 6.59
N ASN A 822 83.57 11.22 6.87
CA ASN A 822 83.63 12.22 7.95
C ASN A 822 83.62 11.67 9.40
N HIS A 823 83.38 10.37 9.62
CA HIS A 823 82.94 9.88 10.94
C HIS A 823 84.06 9.49 11.93
N LYS A 824 85.34 9.77 11.65
CA LYS A 824 86.50 9.09 12.31
C LYS A 824 87.37 9.90 13.30
N GLN A 825 87.24 11.23 13.46
CA GLN A 825 88.33 12.06 14.04
C GLN A 825 88.17 12.64 15.47
N LEU A 826 87.06 12.39 16.19
CA LEU A 826 86.69 13.18 17.38
C LEU A 826 87.32 12.86 18.78
N PRO A 827 87.81 11.65 19.13
CA PRO A 827 88.03 11.30 20.56
C PRO A 827 89.20 11.94 21.34
N ASP A 828 90.37 12.19 20.73
CA ASP A 828 91.63 12.26 21.51
C ASP A 828 91.87 13.55 22.34
N ILE A 829 91.17 14.65 22.04
CA ILE A 829 91.47 15.98 22.59
C ILE A 829 91.19 16.08 24.11
N ILE A 830 90.25 15.29 24.63
CA ILE A 830 89.69 15.47 25.99
C ILE A 830 90.68 15.16 27.13
N LYS A 831 91.74 14.37 26.86
CA LYS A 831 92.51 13.67 27.91
C LYS A 831 93.62 14.49 28.60
N ARG A 832 93.89 15.73 28.17
CA ARG A 832 95.10 16.50 28.61
C ARG A 832 94.86 17.50 29.75
N LEU A 833 93.64 18.01 29.93
CA LEU A 833 93.35 19.18 30.79
C LEU A 833 93.37 18.94 32.32
N GLN A 834 93.51 17.69 32.79
CA GLN A 834 93.22 17.34 34.20
C GLN A 834 94.41 17.37 35.17
N MET A 835 95.65 17.57 34.71
CA MET A 835 96.86 17.33 35.54
C MET A 835 97.43 18.55 36.29
N LEU A 836 96.94 19.77 36.03
CA LEU A 836 97.72 21.01 36.21
C LEU A 836 97.37 21.85 37.47
N ASN A 837 96.81 21.23 38.53
CA ASN A 837 95.99 21.96 39.53
C ASN A 837 96.30 21.71 41.02
N ALA A 838 97.44 21.10 41.38
CA ALA A 838 97.63 20.49 42.71
C ALA A 838 98.50 21.26 43.73
N ASP A 839 99.39 22.16 43.30
CA ASP A 839 100.53 22.61 44.14
C ASP A 839 100.29 23.83 45.04
N THR A 840 99.15 24.53 44.92
CA THR A 840 98.89 25.81 45.61
C THR A 840 98.70 25.70 47.14
N LEU A 841 98.50 24.49 47.68
CA LEU A 841 97.98 24.27 49.04
C LEU A 841 98.95 24.61 50.20
N ARG A 842 100.26 24.76 49.96
CA ARG A 842 101.28 24.77 51.04
C ARG A 842 101.61 26.13 51.67
N ARG A 843 101.01 27.25 51.24
CA ARG A 843 101.34 28.59 51.80
C ARG A 843 100.55 29.00 53.06
N GLU A 844 99.48 28.29 53.43
CA GLU A 844 98.49 28.82 54.40
C GLU A 844 98.85 28.68 55.90
N GLU A 845 99.71 27.73 56.27
CA GLU A 845 99.76 27.24 57.67
C GLU A 845 100.25 28.26 58.70
N GLN A 846 101.21 29.14 58.34
CA GLN A 846 101.83 30.09 59.29
C GLN A 846 100.93 31.27 59.70
N SER A 847 99.80 31.51 59.03
CA SER A 847 98.90 32.63 59.34
C SER A 847 98.10 32.45 60.65
N ASN A 848 98.19 31.31 61.32
CA ASN A 848 97.17 30.89 62.31
C ASN A 848 97.44 31.29 63.77
N GLU A 849 98.63 31.75 64.15
CA GLU A 849 98.96 31.94 65.57
C GLU A 849 98.33 33.20 66.19
N TYR A 850 98.42 34.38 65.53
CA TYR A 850 97.75 35.62 65.95
C TYR A 850 96.23 35.46 66.10
N ARG A 851 95.63 34.62 65.24
CA ARG A 851 94.21 34.24 65.22
C ARG A 851 93.69 33.78 66.58
N SER A 852 94.54 33.13 67.38
CA SER A 852 94.23 32.50 68.68
C SER A 852 93.88 33.49 69.82
N LYS A 853 94.35 34.74 69.74
CA LYS A 853 93.97 35.78 70.72
C LYS A 853 92.61 36.40 70.38
N ILE A 854 92.33 36.56 69.09
CA ILE A 854 91.11 37.17 68.55
C ILE A 854 89.89 36.25 68.77
N THR A 855 90.05 34.92 68.74
CA THR A 855 88.96 33.96 68.98
C THR A 855 88.30 34.13 70.35
N LYS A 856 89.06 34.21 71.45
CA LYS A 856 88.51 34.21 72.83
C LYS A 856 87.57 35.38 73.14
N LEU A 857 87.84 36.57 72.59
CA LEU A 857 86.91 37.70 72.71
C LEU A 857 85.74 37.62 71.72
N ASN A 858 85.93 36.98 70.56
CA ASN A 858 84.81 36.67 69.67
C ASN A 858 83.87 35.61 70.26
N GLU A 859 84.33 34.62 71.03
CA GLU A 859 83.49 33.58 71.63
C GLU A 859 82.32 34.16 72.46
N ILE A 860 82.60 35.12 73.36
CA ILE A 860 81.59 35.77 74.20
C ILE A 860 80.61 36.60 73.35
N LYS A 861 81.12 37.38 72.39
CA LYS A 861 80.30 38.10 71.41
C LYS A 861 79.42 37.15 70.60
N THR A 862 79.95 36.00 70.20
CA THR A 862 79.27 34.99 69.36
C THR A 862 78.11 34.35 70.10
N GLN A 863 78.19 34.14 71.42
CA GLN A 863 77.04 33.69 72.22
C GLN A 863 75.89 34.72 72.19
N LEU A 864 76.18 35.98 72.52
CA LEU A 864 75.15 37.04 72.53
C LEU A 864 74.56 37.32 71.14
N GLN A 865 75.40 37.27 70.09
CA GLN A 865 74.96 37.34 68.70
C GLN A 865 74.17 36.10 68.26
N GLY A 866 74.47 34.93 68.80
CA GLY A 866 73.72 33.69 68.56
C GLY A 866 72.29 33.78 69.09
N GLU A 867 72.11 34.28 70.31
CA GLU A 867 70.79 34.53 70.89
C GLU A 867 70.00 35.59 70.11
N LEU A 868 70.66 36.70 69.72
CA LEU A 868 70.04 37.74 68.88
C LEU A 868 69.63 37.21 67.51
N GLY A 869 70.52 36.45 66.86
CA GLY A 869 70.30 35.84 65.56
C GLY A 869 69.21 34.77 65.59
N GLN A 870 69.03 34.04 66.69
CA GLN A 870 67.89 33.14 66.85
C GLN A 870 66.56 33.89 66.91
N LEU A 871 66.52 35.09 67.50
CA LEU A 871 65.32 35.94 67.55
C LEU A 871 65.05 36.60 66.19
N ASP A 872 66.08 37.13 65.51
CA ASP A 872 65.95 37.68 64.15
C ASP A 872 65.45 36.61 63.17
N ASN A 873 66.08 35.42 63.16
CA ASN A 873 65.62 34.33 62.31
C ASN A 873 64.16 33.93 62.59
N LYS A 874 63.71 33.90 63.85
CA LYS A 874 62.30 33.67 64.18
C LYS A 874 61.39 34.80 63.65
N LEU A 875 61.83 36.04 63.77
CA LEU A 875 61.13 37.25 63.32
C LEU A 875 60.96 37.27 61.80
N GLN A 876 62.04 37.09 61.04
CA GLN A 876 62.02 37.02 59.58
C GLN A 876 61.16 35.85 59.08
N ASN A 877 61.32 34.65 59.66
CA ASN A 877 60.53 33.49 59.28
C ASN A 877 59.02 33.68 59.52
N MET A 878 58.63 34.30 60.64
CA MET A 878 57.22 34.55 60.93
C MET A 878 56.65 35.71 60.10
N LYS A 879 57.48 36.70 59.74
CA LYS A 879 57.11 37.76 58.79
C LYS A 879 56.84 37.17 57.40
N LEU A 880 57.77 36.35 56.89
CA LEU A 880 57.66 35.67 55.60
C LEU A 880 56.42 34.76 55.55
N ARG A 881 56.11 34.06 56.64
CA ARG A 881 54.89 33.23 56.78
C ARG A 881 53.60 34.04 56.74
N TYR A 882 53.57 35.22 57.39
CA TYR A 882 52.41 36.11 57.32
C TYR A 882 52.22 36.70 55.92
N GLU A 883 53.30 37.21 55.32
CA GLU A 883 53.27 37.81 53.98
C GLU A 883 52.90 36.77 52.91
N GLY A 884 53.47 35.57 52.96
CA GLY A 884 53.12 34.46 52.07
C GLY A 884 51.65 34.03 52.21
N ARG A 885 51.13 33.80 53.43
CA ARG A 885 49.72 33.46 53.64
C ARG A 885 48.77 34.56 53.15
N LYS A 886 49.13 35.83 53.37
CA LYS A 886 48.37 36.99 52.90
C LYS A 886 48.29 37.03 51.36
N SER A 887 49.40 36.77 50.66
CA SER A 887 49.41 36.69 49.20
C SER A 887 48.55 35.53 48.70
N SER A 888 48.71 34.31 49.25
CA SER A 888 47.91 33.15 48.84
C SER A 888 46.41 33.32 49.10
N TYR A 889 46.01 34.04 50.16
CA TYR A 889 44.60 34.41 50.35
C TYR A 889 44.11 35.40 49.28
N ALA A 890 44.90 36.43 48.96
CA ALA A 890 44.54 37.41 47.93
C ALA A 890 44.44 36.76 46.53
N GLU A 891 45.42 35.94 46.16
CA GLU A 891 45.45 35.15 44.92
C GLU A 891 44.22 34.24 44.82
N CYS A 892 43.93 33.46 45.87
CA CYS A 892 42.77 32.57 45.90
C CYS A 892 41.43 33.32 45.87
N SER A 893 41.34 34.49 46.52
CA SER A 893 40.12 35.31 46.53
C SER A 893 39.88 36.05 45.21
N GLN A 894 40.92 36.38 44.45
CA GLN A 894 40.78 36.91 43.09
C GLN A 894 40.32 35.79 42.15
N LEU A 895 40.98 34.63 42.20
CA LEU A 895 40.67 33.47 41.36
C LEU A 895 39.23 32.95 41.55
N VAL A 896 38.67 33.02 42.78
CA VAL A 896 37.25 32.75 43.03
C VAL A 896 36.33 33.74 42.29
N ASN A 897 36.62 35.04 42.33
CA ASN A 897 35.81 36.04 41.64
C ASN A 897 35.90 35.89 40.11
N ASP A 898 37.09 35.62 39.58
CA ASP A 898 37.32 35.38 38.16
C ASP A 898 36.53 34.16 37.66
N TRP A 899 36.48 33.07 38.46
CA TRP A 899 35.70 31.87 38.16
C TRP A 899 34.18 32.13 38.21
N ILE A 900 33.70 32.91 39.19
CA ILE A 900 32.28 33.31 39.26
C ILE A 900 31.89 34.13 38.03
N GLN A 901 32.73 35.07 37.60
CA GLN A 901 32.46 35.87 36.40
C GLN A 901 32.42 35.02 35.14
N GLN A 902 33.37 34.09 34.97
CA GLN A 902 33.40 33.18 33.81
C GLN A 902 32.18 32.24 33.79
N ALA A 903 31.79 31.68 34.93
CA ALA A 903 30.59 30.85 35.02
C ALA A 903 29.31 31.60 34.64
N GLN A 904 29.19 32.88 34.98
CA GLN A 904 28.03 33.71 34.63
C GLN A 904 27.90 34.02 33.13
N GLU A 905 28.95 33.83 32.32
CA GLU A 905 28.90 34.03 30.85
C GLU A 905 28.34 32.80 30.10
N GLU A 906 28.60 31.58 30.58
CA GLU A 906 28.11 30.33 29.96
C GLU A 906 26.92 29.69 30.69
N TYR A 907 26.85 29.82 32.02
CA TYR A 907 25.89 29.15 32.91
C TYR A 907 25.31 30.15 33.96
N PRO A 908 24.36 31.02 33.58
CA PRO A 908 23.93 32.15 34.41
C PRO A 908 23.17 31.76 35.70
N ASP A 909 22.54 30.59 35.73
CA ASP A 909 21.79 30.11 36.90
C ASP A 909 22.70 29.36 37.89
N ARG A 910 22.98 29.97 39.05
CA ARG A 910 23.77 29.35 40.13
C ARG A 910 23.06 28.12 40.70
N VAL A 911 23.71 26.96 40.58
CA VAL A 911 23.27 25.71 41.19
C VAL A 911 24.01 25.51 42.52
N ASP A 912 23.32 25.68 43.65
CA ASP A 912 23.89 25.33 44.96
C ASP A 912 23.79 23.80 45.19
N THR A 913 24.95 23.15 45.34
CA THR A 913 25.08 21.68 45.43
C THR A 913 26.14 21.27 46.46
N ASP A 914 25.85 20.21 47.22
CA ASP A 914 26.78 19.56 48.17
C ASP A 914 27.57 18.40 47.55
N ARG A 915 27.30 18.03 46.28
CA ARG A 915 28.00 16.94 45.57
C ARG A 915 29.40 17.39 45.17
N SER A 916 30.39 16.50 45.29
CA SER A 916 31.77 16.86 44.95
C SER A 916 32.01 16.90 43.44
N PRO A 917 32.93 17.77 42.94
CA PRO A 917 33.25 17.82 41.51
C PRO A 917 33.66 16.47 40.92
N HIS A 918 34.32 15.63 41.72
CA HIS A 918 34.78 14.31 41.29
C HIS A 918 33.62 13.31 41.05
N GLU A 919 32.52 13.42 41.79
CA GLU A 919 31.34 12.57 41.60
C GLU A 919 30.58 12.97 40.33
N ILE A 920 30.42 14.27 40.10
CA ILE A 920 29.76 14.83 38.91
C ILE A 920 30.61 14.55 37.66
N GLU A 921 31.93 14.79 37.70
CA GLU A 921 32.85 14.42 36.61
C GLU A 921 32.78 12.93 36.23
N LYS A 922 32.61 12.05 37.21
CA LYS A 922 32.55 10.60 36.99
C LYS A 922 31.24 10.19 36.32
N GLU A 923 30.14 10.87 36.62
CA GLU A 923 28.85 10.70 35.96
C GLU A 923 28.86 11.26 34.53
N ILE A 924 29.40 12.47 34.32
CA ILE A 924 29.64 13.05 32.99
C ILE A 924 30.49 12.10 32.15
N LYS A 925 31.64 11.62 32.64
CA LYS A 925 32.52 10.68 31.91
C LYS A 925 31.85 9.32 31.63
N HIS A 926 30.86 8.93 32.42
CA HIS A 926 30.05 7.74 32.13
C HIS A 926 29.08 8.00 30.97
N LEU A 927 28.35 9.13 30.99
CA LEU A 927 27.42 9.53 29.95
C LEU A 927 28.11 9.88 28.63
N GLU A 928 29.25 10.61 28.66
CA GLU A 928 30.13 10.79 27.50
C GLU A 928 30.56 9.44 26.90
N GLY A 929 30.86 8.47 27.76
CA GLY A 929 31.22 7.11 27.36
C GLY A 929 30.06 6.38 26.67
N GLN A 930 28.82 6.61 27.10
CA GLN A 930 27.63 6.10 26.41
C GLN A 930 27.41 6.81 25.08
N ALA A 931 27.43 8.14 25.05
CA ALA A 931 27.24 8.96 23.86
C ALA A 931 28.27 8.65 22.76
N ARG A 932 29.58 8.66 23.09
CA ARG A 932 30.64 8.31 22.13
C ARG A 932 30.53 6.87 21.62
N ASN A 933 30.06 5.93 22.43
CA ASN A 933 29.82 4.55 21.98
C ASN A 933 28.62 4.47 21.00
N LEU A 934 27.62 5.34 21.11
CA LEU A 934 26.52 5.46 20.16
C LEU A 934 26.98 6.17 18.87
N GLU A 935 27.72 7.28 18.96
CA GLU A 935 28.26 8.00 17.79
C GLU A 935 29.16 7.13 16.91
N ASN A 936 30.14 6.44 17.51
CA ASN A 936 31.13 5.64 16.78
C ASN A 936 30.51 4.44 16.03
N GLN A 937 29.27 4.06 16.34
CA GLN A 937 28.54 3.02 15.62
C GLN A 937 27.75 3.56 14.41
N ARG A 938 27.57 4.88 14.28
CA ARG A 938 26.52 5.48 13.43
C ARG A 938 27.03 6.20 12.18
N GLY A 939 28.03 7.07 12.29
CA GLY A 939 28.72 7.69 11.14
C GLY A 939 27.88 8.57 10.19
N ILE A 940 26.64 8.90 10.55
CA ILE A 940 25.66 9.69 9.77
C ILE A 940 25.05 10.73 10.72
N SER A 941 24.72 11.94 10.23
CA SER A 941 24.13 12.98 11.11
C SER A 941 22.65 12.75 11.40
N THR A 942 22.19 13.29 12.53
CA THR A 942 20.79 13.21 13.00
C THR A 942 19.79 13.76 11.96
N GLU A 943 20.04 14.96 11.43
CA GLU A 943 19.20 15.55 10.36
C GLU A 943 19.16 14.70 9.09
N GLN A 944 20.26 14.03 8.72
CA GLN A 944 20.31 13.20 7.52
C GLN A 944 19.45 11.95 7.69
N LEU A 945 19.57 11.27 8.84
CA LEU A 945 18.73 10.10 9.13
C LEU A 945 17.26 10.46 9.31
N GLN A 946 16.93 11.64 9.86
CA GLN A 946 15.55 12.11 9.92
C GLN A 946 14.94 12.18 8.53
N ARG A 947 15.60 12.89 7.59
CA ARG A 947 15.13 13.04 6.21
C ARG A 947 15.07 11.71 5.46
N GLU A 948 16.00 10.78 5.71
CA GLU A 948 15.97 9.42 5.16
C GLU A 948 14.78 8.62 5.72
N THR A 949 14.52 8.71 7.03
CA THR A 949 13.40 8.05 7.71
C THR A 949 12.07 8.56 7.19
N ASP A 950 11.88 9.88 7.13
CA ASP A 950 10.69 10.52 6.62
C ASP A 950 10.42 10.11 5.16
N ALA A 951 11.46 10.15 4.30
CA ALA A 951 11.33 9.75 2.90
C ALA A 951 10.95 8.26 2.72
N ILE A 952 11.48 7.36 3.55
CA ILE A 952 11.10 5.93 3.52
C ILE A 952 9.67 5.72 4.03
N VAL A 953 9.25 6.45 5.07
CA VAL A 953 7.87 6.39 5.59
C VAL A 953 6.87 6.91 4.57
N THR A 954 7.13 8.05 3.92
CA THR A 954 6.27 8.59 2.86
C THR A 954 6.19 7.65 1.66
N GLN A 955 7.30 7.07 1.20
CA GLN A 955 7.28 6.08 0.11
C GLN A 955 6.43 4.84 0.44
N TRP A 956 6.44 4.39 1.70
CA TRP A 956 5.58 3.30 2.15
C TRP A 956 4.10 3.71 2.19
N GLN A 957 3.78 4.92 2.69
CA GLN A 957 2.43 5.46 2.72
C GLN A 957 1.83 5.62 1.32
N GLU A 958 2.54 6.29 0.40
CA GLU A 958 2.13 6.44 -1.00
C GLU A 958 1.89 5.09 -1.67
N ALA A 959 2.79 4.12 -1.48
CA ALA A 959 2.63 2.79 -2.02
C ALA A 959 1.39 2.07 -1.45
N GLN A 960 1.10 2.26 -0.16
CA GLN A 960 -0.06 1.68 0.50
C GLN A 960 -1.37 2.32 0.02
N GLU A 961 -1.43 3.64 -0.15
CA GLU A 961 -2.58 4.33 -0.75
C GLU A 961 -2.85 3.87 -2.18
N ILE A 962 -1.81 3.74 -3.02
CA ILE A 962 -1.92 3.25 -4.40
C ILE A 962 -2.46 1.81 -4.42
N VAL A 963 -2.00 0.93 -3.53
CA VAL A 963 -2.50 -0.45 -3.41
C VAL A 963 -3.95 -0.49 -2.91
N ASN A 964 -4.32 0.35 -1.95
CA ASN A 964 -5.68 0.46 -1.44
C ASN A 964 -6.66 0.99 -2.51
N GLY A 965 -6.27 2.05 -3.24
CA GLY A 965 -7.03 2.62 -4.35
C GLY A 965 -7.21 1.63 -5.51
N MET A 966 -6.13 0.96 -5.94
CA MET A 966 -6.20 -0.10 -6.94
C MET A 966 -7.07 -1.28 -6.49
N THR A 967 -7.07 -1.64 -5.20
CA THR A 967 -7.95 -2.67 -4.64
C THR A 967 -9.43 -2.27 -4.69
N LYS A 968 -9.76 -1.03 -4.28
CA LYS A 968 -11.13 -0.49 -4.37
C LYS A 968 -11.63 -0.45 -5.81
N LEU A 969 -10.82 0.07 -6.73
CA LEU A 969 -11.15 0.16 -8.16
C LEU A 969 -11.34 -1.23 -8.79
N SER A 970 -10.45 -2.19 -8.53
CA SER A 970 -10.55 -3.55 -9.07
C SER A 970 -11.83 -4.28 -8.59
N ARG A 971 -12.21 -4.12 -7.31
CA ARG A 971 -13.48 -4.64 -6.78
C ARG A 971 -14.69 -4.02 -7.48
N SER A 972 -14.71 -2.69 -7.60
CA SER A 972 -15.81 -1.96 -8.24
C SER A 972 -16.00 -2.37 -9.72
N LEU A 973 -14.91 -2.41 -10.49
CA LEU A 973 -14.95 -2.84 -11.90
C LEU A 973 -15.37 -4.31 -12.05
N ASN A 974 -14.96 -5.20 -11.13
CA ASN A 974 -15.39 -6.61 -11.15
C ASN A 974 -16.89 -6.74 -10.87
N LYS A 975 -17.45 -6.00 -9.90
CA LYS A 975 -18.90 -5.95 -9.66
C LYS A 975 -19.66 -5.42 -10.89
N MET A 976 -19.20 -4.31 -11.47
CA MET A 976 -19.79 -3.75 -12.70
C MET A 976 -19.73 -4.70 -13.89
N LEU A 977 -18.69 -5.54 -14.01
CA LEU A 977 -18.58 -6.55 -15.06
C LEU A 977 -19.61 -7.67 -14.85
N ILE A 978 -19.76 -8.18 -13.62
CA ILE A 978 -20.76 -9.22 -13.28
C ILE A 978 -22.18 -8.69 -13.57
N GLU A 979 -22.51 -7.48 -13.11
CA GLU A 979 -23.81 -6.86 -13.40
C GLU A 979 -24.08 -6.72 -14.91
N ARG A 980 -23.05 -6.43 -15.72
CA ARG A 980 -23.17 -6.32 -17.18
C ARG A 980 -23.36 -7.68 -17.85
N ILE A 981 -22.69 -8.73 -17.38
CA ILE A 981 -22.86 -10.10 -17.88
C ILE A 981 -24.29 -10.59 -17.57
N ASN A 982 -24.77 -10.41 -16.34
CA ASN A 982 -26.12 -10.82 -15.95
C ASN A 982 -27.18 -10.07 -16.76
N LYS A 983 -27.02 -8.75 -16.96
CA LYS A 983 -27.90 -7.95 -17.83
C LYS A 983 -27.84 -8.40 -19.30
N TRP A 984 -26.68 -8.83 -19.81
CA TRP A 984 -26.53 -9.35 -21.17
C TRP A 984 -27.24 -10.69 -21.36
N GLU A 985 -27.28 -11.57 -20.36
CA GLU A 985 -28.08 -12.80 -20.40
C GLU A 985 -29.58 -12.49 -20.40
N MET A 986 -30.02 -11.54 -19.57
CA MET A 986 -31.40 -11.04 -19.59
C MET A 986 -31.77 -10.44 -20.95
N PHE A 987 -30.91 -9.60 -21.55
CA PHE A 987 -31.13 -9.04 -22.88
C PHE A 987 -31.17 -10.13 -23.97
N ARG A 988 -30.26 -11.10 -23.95
CA ARG A 988 -30.26 -12.24 -24.88
C ARG A 988 -31.59 -13.00 -24.84
N ASN A 989 -32.06 -13.32 -23.63
CA ASN A 989 -33.29 -14.08 -23.43
C ASN A 989 -34.53 -13.23 -23.82
N TYR A 990 -34.55 -11.93 -23.49
CA TYR A 990 -35.60 -10.99 -23.90
C TYR A 990 -35.70 -10.84 -25.42
N ILE A 991 -34.57 -10.65 -26.12
CA ILE A 991 -34.51 -10.52 -27.58
C ILE A 991 -34.94 -11.83 -28.25
N ALA A 992 -34.56 -13.00 -27.70
CA ALA A 992 -35.04 -14.29 -28.19
C ALA A 992 -36.57 -14.47 -28.02
N LEU A 993 -37.13 -14.03 -26.89
CA LEU A 993 -38.58 -14.06 -26.63
C LEU A 993 -39.34 -13.10 -27.57
N ALA A 994 -38.87 -11.87 -27.72
CA ALA A 994 -39.43 -10.89 -28.66
C ALA A 994 -39.40 -11.42 -30.11
N ALA A 995 -38.25 -11.95 -30.55
CA ALA A 995 -38.11 -12.56 -31.86
C ALA A 995 -39.05 -13.75 -32.07
N LYS A 996 -39.32 -14.57 -31.04
CA LYS A 996 -40.32 -15.65 -31.07
C LYS A 996 -41.74 -15.10 -31.27
N HIS A 997 -42.14 -14.08 -30.52
CA HIS A 997 -43.47 -13.46 -30.66
C HIS A 997 -43.68 -12.78 -32.02
N TYR A 998 -42.75 -11.93 -32.46
CA TYR A 998 -42.85 -11.26 -33.77
C TYR A 998 -42.79 -12.27 -34.94
N PHE A 999 -42.02 -13.35 -34.82
CA PHE A 999 -41.99 -14.42 -35.82
C PHE A 999 -43.37 -15.09 -35.99
N SER A 1000 -43.99 -15.48 -34.87
CA SER A 1000 -45.34 -16.05 -34.89
C SER A 1000 -46.36 -15.04 -35.45
N TYR A 1001 -46.27 -13.76 -35.10
CA TYR A 1001 -47.13 -12.69 -35.66
C TYR A 1001 -47.02 -12.59 -37.19
N TYR A 1002 -45.80 -12.51 -37.74
CA TYR A 1002 -45.60 -12.39 -39.18
C TYR A 1002 -46.08 -13.64 -39.96
N LEU A 1003 -45.98 -14.84 -39.40
CA LEU A 1003 -46.58 -16.05 -40.00
C LEU A 1003 -48.11 -16.02 -39.95
N HIS A 1004 -48.72 -15.62 -38.82
CA HIS A 1004 -50.18 -15.51 -38.68
C HIS A 1004 -50.79 -14.56 -39.71
N MET A 1005 -50.08 -13.50 -40.14
CA MET A 1005 -50.54 -12.61 -41.21
C MET A 1005 -50.74 -13.29 -42.58
N ARG A 1006 -50.16 -14.48 -42.79
CA ARG A 1006 -50.35 -15.32 -43.99
C ARG A 1006 -51.36 -16.46 -43.78
N GLY A 1007 -51.76 -16.71 -42.54
CA GLY A 1007 -52.56 -17.89 -42.17
C GLY A 1007 -51.72 -19.15 -41.90
N ASP A 1008 -50.42 -19.00 -41.65
CA ASP A 1008 -49.53 -20.06 -41.19
C ASP A 1008 -49.24 -19.91 -39.70
N GLU A 1009 -48.99 -21.02 -39.01
CA GLU A 1009 -48.42 -21.01 -37.66
C GLU A 1009 -46.93 -21.32 -37.69
N GLY A 1010 -46.18 -20.82 -36.71
CA GLY A 1010 -44.81 -21.27 -36.49
C GLY A 1010 -44.17 -20.69 -35.24
N THR A 1011 -43.09 -21.34 -34.82
CA THR A 1011 -42.34 -21.01 -33.61
C THR A 1011 -40.84 -21.07 -33.85
N LEU A 1012 -40.11 -20.21 -33.12
CA LEU A 1012 -38.66 -20.28 -32.99
C LEU A 1012 -38.31 -21.07 -31.72
N ARG A 1013 -37.36 -22.00 -31.84
CA ARG A 1013 -36.74 -22.70 -30.71
C ARG A 1013 -35.27 -22.30 -30.65
N PHE A 1014 -34.95 -21.42 -29.70
CA PHE A 1014 -33.59 -21.07 -29.33
C PHE A 1014 -33.09 -22.07 -28.29
N ASN A 1015 -31.90 -22.64 -28.49
CA ASN A 1015 -31.15 -23.32 -27.43
C ASN A 1015 -29.78 -22.64 -27.31
N HIS A 1016 -29.58 -21.90 -26.21
CA HIS A 1016 -28.41 -21.05 -26.02
C HIS A 1016 -27.14 -21.85 -25.65
N GLN A 1017 -27.29 -23.00 -24.99
CA GLN A 1017 -26.19 -23.91 -24.61
C GLN A 1017 -25.52 -24.51 -25.86
N THR A 1018 -26.32 -25.19 -26.70
CA THR A 1018 -25.87 -25.81 -27.97
C THR A 1018 -25.69 -24.81 -29.10
N LYS A 1019 -26.08 -23.54 -28.90
CA LYS A 1019 -25.95 -22.42 -29.85
C LYS A 1019 -26.70 -22.68 -31.15
N ARG A 1020 -27.99 -23.05 -31.04
CA ARG A 1020 -28.88 -23.39 -32.16
C ARG A 1020 -30.17 -22.56 -32.16
N LEU A 1021 -30.64 -22.27 -33.37
CA LEU A 1021 -31.93 -21.66 -33.66
C LEU A 1021 -32.68 -22.49 -34.70
N ASP A 1022 -33.60 -23.32 -34.21
CA ASP A 1022 -34.46 -24.17 -35.03
C ASP A 1022 -35.81 -23.48 -35.31
N ILE A 1023 -36.28 -23.60 -36.56
CA ILE A 1023 -37.51 -22.98 -37.05
C ILE A 1023 -38.51 -24.10 -37.37
N ARG A 1024 -39.73 -24.01 -36.81
CA ARG A 1024 -40.85 -24.91 -37.11
C ARG A 1024 -42.05 -24.13 -37.63
N VAL A 1025 -42.69 -24.67 -38.67
CA VAL A 1025 -43.85 -24.04 -39.34
C VAL A 1025 -44.92 -25.09 -39.65
N SER A 1026 -46.19 -24.69 -39.57
CA SER A 1026 -47.38 -25.46 -39.91
C SER A 1026 -48.27 -24.63 -40.84
N THR A 1027 -48.62 -25.18 -42.00
CA THR A 1027 -49.43 -24.48 -43.02
C THR A 1027 -50.93 -24.76 -42.87
N GLY A 1028 -51.78 -23.76 -43.13
CA GLY A 1028 -53.23 -23.78 -42.81
C GLY A 1028 -54.01 -25.04 -43.20
N ASP A 1029 -53.79 -25.61 -44.39
CA ASP A 1029 -54.47 -26.83 -44.86
C ASP A 1029 -54.28 -28.04 -43.92
N GLN A 1030 -53.16 -28.09 -43.18
CA GLN A 1030 -52.78 -29.20 -42.31
C GLN A 1030 -53.18 -28.96 -40.85
N TYR A 1031 -53.43 -27.71 -40.45
CA TYR A 1031 -53.91 -27.32 -39.12
C TYR A 1031 -55.25 -28.01 -38.81
N SER A 1032 -56.16 -28.07 -39.79
CA SER A 1032 -57.46 -28.76 -39.71
C SER A 1032 -57.42 -30.28 -39.45
N LYS A 1033 -56.22 -30.90 -39.49
CA LYS A 1033 -56.03 -32.36 -39.38
C LYS A 1033 -55.02 -32.77 -38.30
N GLY A 1034 -54.55 -31.84 -37.47
CA GLY A 1034 -53.67 -32.14 -36.32
C GLY A 1034 -52.32 -32.80 -36.69
N SER A 1035 -51.78 -32.54 -37.88
CA SER A 1035 -50.52 -33.17 -38.30
C SER A 1035 -49.28 -32.49 -37.73
N ARG A 1036 -48.17 -33.23 -37.62
CA ARG A 1036 -46.89 -32.76 -37.07
C ARG A 1036 -46.37 -31.49 -37.77
N GLN A 1037 -45.83 -30.57 -36.96
CA GLN A 1037 -45.02 -29.42 -37.40
C GLN A 1037 -43.90 -29.87 -38.36
N LYS A 1038 -43.62 -29.10 -39.41
CA LYS A 1038 -42.50 -29.36 -40.33
C LYS A 1038 -41.23 -28.68 -39.85
N ASP A 1039 -40.10 -29.39 -39.93
CA ASP A 1039 -38.77 -28.79 -39.80
C ASP A 1039 -38.40 -28.01 -41.08
N SER A 1040 -37.53 -27.00 -40.96
CA SER A 1040 -37.13 -26.12 -42.07
C SER A 1040 -36.47 -26.79 -43.32
N ARG A 1041 -36.31 -28.11 -43.33
CA ARG A 1041 -35.87 -28.92 -44.49
C ARG A 1041 -37.02 -29.56 -45.28
N SER A 1042 -38.23 -29.68 -44.72
CA SER A 1042 -39.40 -30.30 -45.37
C SER A 1042 -40.51 -29.30 -45.75
N LEU A 1043 -40.21 -28.00 -45.64
CA LEU A 1043 -41.02 -26.91 -46.18
C LEU A 1043 -40.90 -26.83 -47.71
N SER A 1044 -41.95 -26.39 -48.41
CA SER A 1044 -41.83 -26.03 -49.83
C SER A 1044 -40.91 -24.81 -50.02
N GLY A 1045 -40.42 -24.58 -51.25
CA GLY A 1045 -39.54 -23.43 -51.53
C GLY A 1045 -40.14 -22.09 -51.13
N GLY A 1046 -41.45 -21.89 -51.35
CA GLY A 1046 -42.18 -20.69 -50.95
C GLY A 1046 -42.39 -20.58 -49.44
N GLU A 1047 -42.79 -21.68 -48.77
CA GLU A 1047 -42.90 -21.74 -47.29
C GLU A 1047 -41.55 -21.38 -46.63
N LYS A 1048 -40.45 -21.95 -47.15
CA LYS A 1048 -39.10 -21.74 -46.65
C LYS A 1048 -38.70 -20.27 -46.75
N SER A 1049 -38.73 -19.70 -47.96
CA SER A 1049 -38.37 -18.28 -48.18
C SER A 1049 -39.23 -17.33 -47.36
N PHE A 1050 -40.53 -17.58 -47.26
CA PHE A 1050 -41.43 -16.76 -46.44
C PHE A 1050 -41.04 -16.83 -44.95
N SER A 1051 -40.83 -18.04 -44.40
CA SER A 1051 -40.44 -18.20 -42.99
C SER A 1051 -39.12 -17.50 -42.65
N GLN A 1052 -38.15 -17.48 -43.55
CA GLN A 1052 -36.87 -16.81 -43.29
C GLN A 1052 -36.98 -15.28 -43.36
N ILE A 1053 -37.87 -14.73 -44.19
CA ILE A 1053 -38.21 -13.31 -44.13
C ILE A 1053 -38.97 -12.98 -42.84
N SER A 1054 -39.91 -13.83 -42.39
CA SER A 1054 -40.55 -13.65 -41.08
C SER A 1054 -39.55 -13.63 -39.92
N LEU A 1055 -38.45 -14.39 -40.01
CA LEU A 1055 -37.32 -14.32 -39.07
C LEU A 1055 -36.49 -13.04 -39.22
N LEU A 1056 -36.21 -12.59 -40.45
CA LEU A 1056 -35.50 -11.32 -40.69
C LEU A 1056 -36.28 -10.13 -40.06
N LEU A 1057 -37.59 -10.07 -40.33
CA LEU A 1057 -38.48 -9.05 -39.79
C LEU A 1057 -38.61 -9.14 -38.25
N SER A 1058 -38.65 -10.34 -37.67
CA SER A 1058 -38.75 -10.49 -36.21
C SER A 1058 -37.48 -10.10 -35.47
N LEU A 1059 -36.31 -10.24 -36.10
CA LEU A 1059 -35.02 -9.76 -35.55
C LEU A 1059 -34.84 -8.26 -35.72
N TRP A 1060 -35.37 -7.64 -36.78
CA TRP A 1060 -35.31 -6.18 -36.99
C TRP A 1060 -35.98 -5.37 -35.88
N GLN A 1061 -37.01 -5.91 -35.22
CA GLN A 1061 -37.66 -5.28 -34.06
C GLN A 1061 -36.72 -5.13 -32.85
N SER A 1062 -35.53 -5.74 -32.88
CA SER A 1062 -34.49 -5.61 -31.85
C SER A 1062 -33.21 -4.91 -32.36
N ILE A 1063 -33.27 -4.21 -33.51
CA ILE A 1063 -32.10 -3.57 -34.14
C ILE A 1063 -32.40 -2.10 -34.43
N SER A 1064 -31.74 -1.21 -33.69
CA SER A 1064 -31.90 0.25 -33.73
C SER A 1064 -30.94 0.96 -34.72
N SER A 1065 -30.68 0.38 -35.90
CA SER A 1065 -29.84 0.99 -36.94
C SER A 1065 -30.65 2.00 -37.76
N PRO A 1066 -30.22 3.25 -37.97
CA PRO A 1066 -31.01 4.23 -38.70
C PRO A 1066 -31.15 3.92 -40.19
N VAL A 1067 -30.37 2.98 -40.73
CA VAL A 1067 -30.40 2.55 -42.14
C VAL A 1067 -30.41 1.02 -42.23
N ILE A 1068 -31.23 0.49 -43.14
CA ILE A 1068 -31.32 -0.92 -43.52
C ILE A 1068 -31.27 -1.02 -45.06
N CYS A 1069 -30.41 -1.88 -45.58
CA CYS A 1069 -30.16 -2.07 -47.01
C CYS A 1069 -30.33 -3.54 -47.42
N LEU A 1070 -31.14 -3.81 -48.46
CA LEU A 1070 -31.31 -5.13 -49.07
C LEU A 1070 -30.91 -5.11 -50.56
N ASP A 1071 -30.08 -6.06 -51.00
CA ASP A 1071 -29.63 -6.20 -52.40
C ASP A 1071 -30.09 -7.53 -53.02
N GLU A 1072 -31.01 -7.43 -53.98
CA GLU A 1072 -31.57 -8.54 -54.77
C GLU A 1072 -32.15 -9.71 -53.95
N PHE A 1073 -32.61 -9.41 -52.72
CA PHE A 1073 -33.22 -10.36 -51.78
C PHE A 1073 -34.43 -11.10 -52.36
N ASP A 1074 -35.17 -10.44 -53.25
CA ASP A 1074 -36.40 -10.95 -53.86
C ASP A 1074 -36.15 -11.96 -54.99
N VAL A 1075 -34.93 -12.01 -55.55
CA VAL A 1075 -34.59 -12.83 -56.73
C VAL A 1075 -34.85 -14.33 -56.49
N PHE A 1076 -34.67 -14.80 -55.26
CA PHE A 1076 -34.85 -16.21 -54.90
C PHE A 1076 -36.31 -16.60 -54.57
N MET A 1077 -37.26 -15.66 -54.67
CA MET A 1077 -38.67 -15.86 -54.31
C MET A 1077 -39.57 -15.96 -55.55
N ASP A 1078 -40.57 -16.83 -55.51
CA ASP A 1078 -41.63 -16.88 -56.52
C ASP A 1078 -42.50 -15.60 -56.51
N ALA A 1079 -43.23 -15.35 -57.60
CA ALA A 1079 -43.97 -14.10 -57.80
C ALA A 1079 -45.09 -13.84 -56.77
N VAL A 1080 -45.69 -14.88 -56.19
CA VAL A 1080 -46.79 -14.73 -55.22
C VAL A 1080 -46.21 -14.33 -53.86
N ASN A 1081 -45.24 -15.10 -53.36
CA ASN A 1081 -44.60 -14.80 -52.08
C ASN A 1081 -43.80 -13.50 -52.13
N ARG A 1082 -43.18 -13.16 -53.27
CA ARG A 1082 -42.51 -11.87 -53.50
C ARG A 1082 -43.43 -10.67 -53.24
N LYS A 1083 -44.68 -10.71 -53.72
CA LYS A 1083 -45.65 -9.62 -53.49
C LYS A 1083 -46.07 -9.52 -52.03
N GLN A 1084 -46.32 -10.65 -51.35
CA GLN A 1084 -46.63 -10.67 -49.91
C GLN A 1084 -45.46 -10.11 -49.08
N THR A 1085 -44.24 -10.61 -49.31
CA THR A 1085 -43.02 -10.18 -48.62
C THR A 1085 -42.75 -8.68 -48.81
N MET A 1086 -42.95 -8.13 -50.01
CA MET A 1086 -42.77 -6.69 -50.24
C MET A 1086 -43.75 -5.86 -49.41
N SER A 1087 -45.01 -6.27 -49.29
CA SER A 1087 -45.99 -5.63 -48.41
C SER A 1087 -45.61 -5.73 -46.93
N MET A 1088 -45.04 -6.85 -46.49
CA MET A 1088 -44.61 -7.01 -45.09
C MET A 1088 -43.40 -6.13 -44.75
N ILE A 1089 -42.46 -5.96 -45.68
CA ILE A 1089 -41.33 -5.03 -45.52
C ILE A 1089 -41.84 -3.59 -45.47
N MET A 1090 -42.81 -3.21 -46.32
CA MET A 1090 -43.45 -1.88 -46.27
C MET A 1090 -44.16 -1.62 -44.93
N ASN A 1091 -44.87 -2.61 -44.38
CA ASN A 1091 -45.52 -2.51 -43.07
C ASN A 1091 -44.49 -2.40 -41.94
N ALA A 1092 -43.49 -3.29 -41.87
CA ALA A 1092 -42.43 -3.23 -40.85
C ALA A 1092 -41.59 -1.95 -40.94
N ALA A 1093 -41.42 -1.40 -42.15
CA ALA A 1093 -40.82 -0.09 -42.38
C ALA A 1093 -41.72 1.08 -41.97
N SER A 1094 -43.05 0.88 -41.88
CA SER A 1094 -43.97 1.90 -41.37
C SER A 1094 -43.83 2.04 -39.85
N ASP A 1095 -43.76 0.90 -39.14
CA ASP A 1095 -43.68 0.79 -37.69
C ASP A 1095 -42.32 1.22 -37.09
N ASN A 1096 -41.26 1.30 -37.91
CA ASN A 1096 -39.89 1.63 -37.51
C ASN A 1096 -39.47 3.01 -38.07
N SER A 1097 -38.59 3.77 -37.39
CA SER A 1097 -38.07 5.07 -37.86
C SER A 1097 -36.89 4.96 -38.86
N SER A 1098 -36.39 3.75 -39.11
CA SER A 1098 -35.26 3.44 -39.99
C SER A 1098 -35.53 3.78 -41.47
N GLN A 1099 -34.48 4.20 -42.18
CA GLN A 1099 -34.47 4.36 -43.64
C GLN A 1099 -34.18 3.02 -44.32
N TYR A 1100 -34.99 2.63 -45.30
CA TYR A 1100 -34.87 1.38 -46.05
C TYR A 1100 -34.39 1.66 -47.48
N ILE A 1101 -33.33 0.98 -47.92
CA ILE A 1101 -32.80 1.03 -49.28
C ILE A 1101 -32.89 -0.36 -49.90
N LEU A 1102 -33.83 -0.53 -50.83
CA LEU A 1102 -34.29 -1.81 -51.37
C LEU A 1102 -33.92 -1.91 -52.86
N ILE A 1103 -32.87 -2.66 -53.16
CA ILE A 1103 -32.37 -2.86 -54.53
C ILE A 1103 -32.99 -4.15 -55.10
N THR A 1104 -33.74 -4.04 -56.20
CA THR A 1104 -34.43 -5.17 -56.85
C THR A 1104 -34.34 -5.07 -58.38
N PRO A 1105 -34.31 -6.19 -59.14
CA PRO A 1105 -34.33 -6.16 -60.60
C PRO A 1105 -35.72 -5.99 -61.23
N GLN A 1106 -36.80 -5.97 -60.45
CA GLN A 1106 -38.17 -5.84 -61.00
C GLN A 1106 -38.59 -4.39 -61.26
N ASP A 1107 -39.59 -4.23 -62.13
CA ASP A 1107 -40.20 -2.94 -62.44
C ASP A 1107 -41.18 -2.51 -61.33
N ALA A 1108 -41.13 -1.24 -60.90
CA ALA A 1108 -41.81 -0.75 -59.71
C ALA A 1108 -43.32 -0.49 -59.90
N SER A 1109 -43.93 -1.00 -60.97
CA SER A 1109 -45.28 -0.64 -61.46
C SER A 1109 -46.45 -0.93 -60.52
N ASN A 1110 -46.21 -1.58 -59.37
CA ASN A 1110 -47.18 -1.88 -58.33
C ASN A 1110 -47.01 -0.97 -57.08
N MET A 1111 -46.19 0.08 -57.15
CA MET A 1111 -45.87 0.98 -56.04
C MET A 1111 -46.25 2.41 -56.43
N GLU A 1112 -47.08 3.06 -55.62
CA GLU A 1112 -47.39 4.49 -55.78
C GLU A 1112 -46.31 5.33 -55.09
N PRO A 1113 -45.59 6.22 -55.80
CA PRO A 1113 -44.59 7.09 -55.19
C PRO A 1113 -45.26 8.12 -54.27
N GLY A 1114 -44.64 8.40 -53.11
CA GLY A 1114 -45.18 9.30 -52.11
C GLY A 1114 -44.08 9.93 -51.24
N PRO A 1115 -44.43 10.82 -50.29
CA PRO A 1115 -43.45 11.58 -49.49
C PRO A 1115 -42.46 10.70 -48.70
N TYR A 1116 -42.85 9.47 -48.40
CA TYR A 1116 -42.03 8.48 -47.68
C TYR A 1116 -41.56 7.31 -48.55
N VAL A 1117 -41.93 7.26 -49.84
CA VAL A 1117 -41.63 6.15 -50.77
C VAL A 1117 -41.08 6.70 -52.08
N THR A 1118 -39.76 6.59 -52.27
CA THR A 1118 -39.03 7.08 -53.45
C THR A 1118 -38.60 5.92 -54.34
N VAL A 1119 -38.68 6.08 -55.67
CA VAL A 1119 -38.29 5.05 -56.65
C VAL A 1119 -37.22 5.60 -57.61
N HIS A 1120 -36.05 4.96 -57.61
CA HIS A 1120 -34.89 5.30 -58.42
C HIS A 1120 -34.71 4.28 -59.55
N ARG A 1121 -35.10 4.63 -60.78
CA ARG A 1121 -34.87 3.77 -61.96
C ARG A 1121 -33.46 3.98 -62.51
N MET A 1122 -32.62 2.96 -62.37
CA MET A 1122 -31.30 2.89 -62.99
C MET A 1122 -31.42 2.82 -64.51
N ARG A 1123 -30.41 3.34 -65.22
CA ARG A 1123 -30.33 3.22 -66.68
C ARG A 1123 -30.05 1.78 -67.08
N ASP A 1124 -30.61 1.38 -68.22
CA ASP A 1124 -30.33 0.09 -68.84
C ASP A 1124 -28.82 -0.04 -69.15
N PRO A 1125 -28.24 -1.25 -69.03
CA PRO A 1125 -26.81 -1.43 -69.25
C PRO A 1125 -26.42 -1.14 -70.70
N GLU A 1126 -25.44 -0.24 -70.88
CA GLU A 1126 -24.75 -0.02 -72.15
C GLU A 1126 -24.09 -1.34 -72.59
N ARG A 1127 -24.70 -2.02 -73.58
CA ARG A 1127 -24.09 -3.20 -74.21
C ARG A 1127 -22.94 -2.74 -75.11
N GLY A 1128 -21.71 -2.94 -74.65
CA GLY A 1128 -20.52 -3.05 -75.50
C GLY A 1128 -20.47 -4.41 -76.20
#